data_AF-A0A9E5ANJ4-F1
#
_entry.id   AF-A0A9E5ANJ4-F1
#
_cell.length_a   1.000
_cell.length_b   1.000
_cell.length_c   1.000
_cell.angle_alpha   90.00
_cell.angle_beta   90.00
_cell.angle_gamma   90.00
#
_symmetry.space_group_name_H-M   'P 1'
#
loop_
_entity.id
_entity.type
_entity.pdbx_description
1 polymer ?
#
loop_
_entity_poly.entity_id
_entity_poly.type
_entity_poly.pdbx_seq_one_letter_code
_entity_poly.pdbx_strand_id
1 'polypeptide(L)'
;MNALTPLRRGWLRRTVGLWLMLALAMPVQPLFAQGEQGIGNALVALDVQEAPQTTVITVRGQVAPSFTTFRLDKPSRLFVDVAGASVSDLGPPKYVGNGVVRQIEVQPVRKGAVAVGRIIVTFEQDALFHVRADGLTIVVVVDGTDRKLNQAQSAQVAAAQQAAKTAAAREQQLADDLRATRQREEAAAAASKQAATDRDALKQELAQVKSDLVAQDALRKRLATAETAAQAAALKLREEQAAADALRAEFNKERASLQAVVAQRQSEEARVELLRQRIADLQKQQGSQRDEQLVVLQNELDKAKVQAEQLRDEMRRASESRQKAQAEEVAHLKKVLADKDAQLQASRKNDDQAAQAQQRQLEADLQAARVRLNDTEMAFDRAKKADAERQMAEGKWKAAEARYQESERKLAQSQAQLATVQKEKADLEKERATAAARAEQVQRLLGERETQLENLQVALKNRETALASELAQAKAKELQAAKLGQQAEASVAAKARAEIEARQVQLRQELGARETALQAARAEADRNAKAKTSAEQEAEKLRQVVAQREAALAQLAARSDAASQRQMAEAQAKVEAARQQLQAQVGERDAQLAQLQRKVQQDLGKVKQDLDAVQQQLAAAQARAAGLEQDKATLERERGAATARAAGLEQDKAKLERERGVATARAAGLEQDKAKLELERVAAAARAEQVQQLLKDR
;
A
#
# COMPACT_ATOMS: atom_id res chain seq x y z
N MET A 1 40.70 36.79 -19.42
CA MET A 1 40.96 36.01 -20.64
C MET A 1 39.62 35.79 -21.33
N ASN A 2 39.54 36.29 -22.56
CA ASN A 2 38.38 36.35 -23.46
C ASN A 2 37.93 34.92 -23.84
N ALA A 3 36.67 34.59 -24.14
CA ALA A 3 35.83 35.25 -25.14
C ALA A 3 34.33 34.99 -24.94
N LEU A 4 33.57 36.06 -25.14
CA LEU A 4 32.15 36.11 -25.46
C LEU A 4 31.96 35.87 -26.97
N THR A 5 30.93 35.13 -27.38
CA THR A 5 30.28 35.29 -28.70
C THR A 5 28.82 34.80 -28.67
N PRO A 6 27.92 35.34 -29.51
CA PRO A 6 26.53 35.60 -29.13
C PRO A 6 25.44 34.91 -29.98
N LEU A 7 24.24 34.92 -29.39
CA LEU A 7 22.88 34.95 -29.93
C LEU A 7 22.71 35.03 -31.46
N ARG A 8 22.00 34.05 -32.05
CA ARG A 8 21.26 34.19 -33.31
C ARG A 8 19.76 34.29 -33.03
N ARG A 9 19.19 35.48 -33.26
CA ARG A 9 17.76 35.74 -33.46
C ARG A 9 17.48 35.77 -34.96
N GLY A 10 16.50 35.00 -35.43
CA GLY A 10 15.91 35.11 -36.76
C GLY A 10 14.40 34.90 -36.65
N TRP A 11 13.65 36.00 -36.61
CA TRP A 11 12.67 36.40 -37.63
C TRP A 11 11.29 35.72 -37.52
N LEU A 12 10.42 36.34 -36.71
CA LEU A 12 8.97 36.21 -36.79
C LEU A 12 8.39 37.26 -37.76
N ARG A 13 7.59 36.74 -38.70
CA ARG A 13 6.27 37.22 -39.14
C ARG A 13 5.81 38.60 -38.69
N ARG A 14 5.34 39.40 -39.66
CA ARG A 14 4.20 40.37 -39.63
C ARG A 14 4.34 41.30 -40.85
N THR A 15 3.34 41.88 -41.51
CA THR A 15 1.87 41.78 -41.60
C THR A 15 1.49 42.63 -42.80
N VAL A 16 0.38 42.28 -43.46
CA VAL A 16 -0.38 43.11 -44.41
C VAL A 16 -0.89 44.38 -43.71
N GLY A 17 -0.89 45.53 -44.42
CA GLY A 17 -1.43 46.79 -43.91
C GLY A 17 -1.54 47.89 -44.98
N LEU A 18 -2.71 47.93 -45.62
CA LEU A 18 -3.33 48.99 -46.44
C LEU A 18 -3.51 50.30 -45.63
N TRP A 19 -3.59 51.47 -46.29
CA TRP A 19 -4.26 52.78 -45.95
C TRP A 19 -3.44 53.94 -46.59
N LEU A 20 -3.86 54.62 -47.66
CA LEU A 20 -4.89 55.68 -47.85
C LEU A 20 -4.52 57.07 -47.26
N MET A 21 -4.68 58.11 -48.11
CA MET A 21 -4.97 59.55 -47.85
C MET A 21 -3.89 60.65 -47.92
N LEU A 22 -4.32 61.75 -48.59
CA LEU A 22 -4.05 63.20 -48.38
C LEU A 22 -2.68 63.79 -48.80
N ALA A 23 -2.51 65.03 -49.31
CA ALA A 23 -3.32 66.05 -50.02
C ALA A 23 -2.42 67.29 -50.34
N LEU A 24 -2.99 68.28 -51.09
CA LEU A 24 -2.57 69.70 -51.31
C LEU A 24 -1.38 69.97 -52.27
N ALA A 25 -1.31 71.03 -53.10
CA ALA A 25 -2.19 72.18 -53.39
C ALA A 25 -1.67 73.03 -54.60
N MET A 26 -2.62 73.60 -55.38
CA MET A 26 -2.62 74.90 -56.15
C MET A 26 -1.61 75.16 -57.31
N PRO A 27 -1.85 76.13 -58.25
CA PRO A 27 -2.91 77.15 -58.34
C PRO A 27 -3.71 77.23 -59.67
N VAL A 28 -4.82 77.97 -59.61
CA VAL A 28 -5.74 78.34 -60.71
C VAL A 28 -5.30 79.68 -61.34
N GLN A 29 -5.32 79.78 -62.67
CA GLN A 29 -5.34 81.06 -63.40
C GLN A 29 -6.53 81.08 -64.39
N PRO A 30 -7.18 82.25 -64.59
CA PRO A 30 -8.34 82.38 -65.46
C PRO A 30 -7.89 82.70 -66.90
N LEU A 31 -8.44 82.00 -67.89
CA LEU A 31 -8.25 82.32 -69.30
C LEU A 31 -9.58 82.32 -70.05
N PHE A 32 -9.86 83.53 -70.53
CA PHE A 32 -10.88 84.04 -71.41
C PHE A 32 -11.56 83.07 -72.39
N ALA A 33 -12.89 83.17 -72.43
CA ALA A 33 -13.75 82.71 -73.49
C ALA A 33 -13.38 83.38 -74.83
N GLN A 34 -13.05 82.56 -75.83
CA GLN A 34 -13.02 82.90 -77.25
C GLN A 34 -14.06 82.01 -77.96
N GLY A 35 -14.75 82.59 -78.94
CA GLY A 35 -15.98 82.06 -79.53
C GLY A 35 -15.89 80.65 -80.09
N GLU A 36 -16.96 79.88 -79.87
CA GLU A 36 -17.21 78.55 -80.39
C GLU A 36 -17.24 78.54 -81.93
N GLN A 37 -16.07 78.50 -82.57
CA GLN A 37 -15.94 77.74 -83.80
C GLN A 37 -15.99 76.27 -83.38
N GLY A 38 -17.15 75.62 -83.59
CA GLY A 38 -17.42 74.27 -83.10
C GLY A 38 -16.24 73.34 -83.36
N ILE A 39 -15.53 72.97 -82.28
CA ILE A 39 -14.37 72.08 -82.34
C ILE A 39 -14.90 70.73 -82.79
N GLY A 40 -14.80 70.46 -84.09
CA GLY A 40 -15.16 69.16 -84.65
C GLY A 40 -14.27 68.10 -83.99
N ASN A 41 -14.86 67.06 -83.41
CA ASN A 41 -14.11 65.96 -82.83
C ASN A 41 -13.53 65.09 -83.95
N ALA A 42 -12.31 65.38 -84.40
CA ALA A 42 -11.68 64.55 -85.43
C ALA A 42 -11.41 63.14 -84.88
N LEU A 43 -11.92 62.12 -85.57
CA LEU A 43 -11.61 60.73 -85.28
C LEU A 43 -10.27 60.39 -85.96
N VAL A 44 -9.27 60.04 -85.15
CA VAL A 44 -7.86 59.97 -85.55
C VAL A 44 -7.40 58.55 -85.82
N ALA A 45 -7.97 57.54 -85.13
CA ALA A 45 -7.53 56.16 -85.29
C ALA A 45 -8.68 55.16 -85.10
N LEU A 46 -8.61 54.06 -85.86
CA LEU A 46 -9.46 52.87 -85.74
C LEU A 46 -8.55 51.64 -85.57
N ASP A 47 -8.56 51.05 -84.37
CA ASP A 47 -7.85 49.80 -84.07
C ASP A 47 -8.84 48.65 -83.83
N VAL A 48 -8.42 47.44 -84.19
CA VAL A 48 -9.22 46.22 -84.02
C VAL A 48 -8.32 45.15 -83.43
N GLN A 49 -8.65 44.72 -82.22
CA GLN A 49 -7.95 43.66 -81.50
C GLN A 49 -8.84 42.44 -81.39
N GLU A 50 -8.34 41.31 -81.87
CA GLU A 50 -9.07 40.05 -81.89
C GLU A 50 -8.59 39.15 -80.74
N ALA A 51 -9.49 38.87 -79.80
CA ALA A 51 -9.28 37.92 -78.72
C ALA A 51 -10.12 36.64 -78.96
N PRO A 52 -9.84 35.52 -78.25
CA PRO A 52 -10.52 34.25 -78.49
C PRO A 52 -12.05 34.29 -78.36
N GLN A 53 -12.58 35.20 -77.53
CA GLN A 53 -14.02 35.31 -77.25
C GLN A 53 -14.55 36.73 -77.47
N THR A 54 -13.72 37.68 -77.90
CA THR A 54 -14.18 39.06 -78.10
C THR A 54 -13.42 39.74 -79.24
N THR A 55 -14.10 40.63 -79.95
CA THR A 55 -13.47 41.58 -80.88
C THR A 55 -13.56 42.95 -80.24
N VAL A 56 -12.43 43.57 -79.93
CA VAL A 56 -12.38 44.92 -79.34
C VAL A 56 -12.03 45.90 -80.45
N ILE A 57 -12.98 46.77 -80.79
CA ILE A 57 -12.82 47.82 -81.78
C ILE A 57 -12.65 49.13 -81.01
N THR A 58 -11.52 49.81 -81.21
CA THR A 58 -11.21 51.05 -80.52
C THR A 58 -11.14 52.19 -81.52
N VAL A 59 -11.99 53.20 -81.36
CA VAL A 59 -12.01 54.40 -82.19
C VAL A 59 -11.57 55.60 -81.36
N ARG A 60 -10.46 56.23 -81.71
CA ARG A 60 -9.90 57.35 -80.95
C ARG A 60 -10.29 58.68 -81.57
N GLY A 61 -10.89 59.56 -80.79
CA GLY A 61 -11.13 60.96 -81.13
C GLY A 61 -10.09 61.90 -80.50
N GLN A 62 -10.15 63.18 -80.86
CA GLN A 62 -9.37 64.24 -80.21
C GLN A 62 -10.04 64.77 -78.93
N VAL A 63 -11.38 64.69 -78.88
CA VAL A 63 -12.21 65.12 -77.76
C VAL A 63 -13.02 63.93 -77.25
N ALA A 64 -13.42 63.95 -75.98
CA ALA A 64 -14.27 62.93 -75.39
C ALA A 64 -15.55 62.76 -76.25
N PRO A 65 -15.81 61.56 -76.78
CA PRO A 65 -16.88 61.36 -77.75
C PRO A 65 -18.23 61.27 -77.05
N SER A 66 -19.20 62.08 -77.51
CA SER A 66 -20.62 61.86 -77.23
C SER A 66 -21.22 61.09 -78.39
N PHE A 67 -21.80 59.92 -78.12
CA PHE A 67 -22.32 59.04 -79.16
C PHE A 67 -23.67 58.44 -78.82
N THR A 68 -24.38 58.01 -79.87
CA THR A 68 -25.59 57.20 -79.77
C THR A 68 -25.41 55.91 -80.56
N THR A 69 -25.94 54.80 -80.06
CA THR A 69 -25.85 53.52 -80.74
C THR A 69 -27.23 53.02 -81.16
N PHE A 70 -27.29 52.38 -82.32
CA PHE A 70 -28.47 51.63 -82.74
C PHE A 70 -28.08 50.47 -83.64
N ARG A 71 -28.96 49.48 -83.72
CA ARG A 71 -28.75 48.25 -84.47
C ARG A 71 -29.78 48.13 -85.58
N LEU A 72 -29.35 47.61 -86.73
CA LEU A 72 -30.21 47.26 -87.85
C LEU A 72 -30.10 45.77 -88.13
N ASP A 73 -31.25 45.10 -88.30
CA ASP A 73 -31.30 43.70 -88.67
C ASP A 73 -31.47 43.54 -90.19
N LYS A 74 -30.76 42.56 -90.78
CA LYS A 74 -30.75 42.16 -92.21
C LYS A 74 -30.18 43.20 -93.21
N PRO A 75 -28.85 43.21 -93.44
CA PRO A 75 -27.81 42.48 -92.71
C PRO A 75 -27.58 43.09 -91.31
N SER A 76 -27.15 42.27 -90.34
CA SER A 76 -26.91 42.74 -88.96
C SER A 76 -25.79 43.78 -88.95
N ARG A 77 -26.10 45.00 -88.51
CA ARG A 77 -25.18 46.13 -88.45
C ARG A 77 -25.37 46.91 -87.15
N LEU A 78 -24.27 47.23 -86.48
CA LEU A 78 -24.22 48.19 -85.39
C LEU A 78 -23.76 49.55 -85.93
N PHE A 79 -24.52 50.58 -85.62
CA PHE A 79 -24.20 51.97 -85.90
C PHE A 79 -23.85 52.69 -84.61
N VAL A 80 -22.73 53.41 -84.62
CA VAL A 80 -22.30 54.30 -83.55
C VAL A 80 -22.14 55.70 -84.14
N ASP A 81 -23.10 56.56 -83.85
CA ASP A 81 -23.15 57.94 -84.32
C ASP A 81 -22.47 58.85 -83.32
N VAL A 82 -21.35 59.45 -83.71
CA VAL A 82 -20.53 60.34 -82.87
C VAL A 82 -20.82 61.79 -83.22
N ALA A 83 -21.35 62.54 -82.25
CA ALA A 83 -21.77 63.92 -82.45
C ALA A 83 -20.56 64.84 -82.71
N GLY A 84 -20.68 65.72 -83.71
CA GLY A 84 -19.64 66.69 -84.04
C GLY A 84 -18.37 66.07 -84.62
N ALA A 85 -18.39 64.78 -84.98
CA ALA A 85 -17.18 64.08 -85.39
C ALA A 85 -16.82 64.30 -86.86
N SER A 86 -15.55 64.59 -87.12
CA SER A 86 -14.96 64.59 -88.47
C SER A 86 -14.24 63.27 -88.70
N VAL A 87 -14.49 62.63 -89.85
CA VAL A 87 -13.98 61.28 -90.17
C VAL A 87 -12.95 61.29 -91.30
N SER A 88 -12.53 62.48 -91.74
CA SER A 88 -11.64 62.69 -92.89
C SER A 88 -10.30 61.99 -92.78
N ASP A 89 -9.83 61.74 -91.55
CA ASP A 89 -8.53 61.14 -91.28
C ASP A 89 -8.59 59.61 -91.05
N LEU A 90 -9.78 59.01 -91.05
CA LEU A 90 -9.92 57.56 -90.94
C LEU A 90 -9.78 56.91 -92.32
N GLY A 91 -8.94 55.88 -92.37
CA GLY A 91 -8.65 55.12 -93.60
C GLY A 91 -9.85 54.38 -94.20
N PRO A 92 -9.66 53.67 -95.32
CA PRO A 92 -10.71 52.91 -95.98
C PRO A 92 -11.32 51.84 -95.04
N PRO A 93 -12.52 51.31 -95.36
CA PRO A 93 -13.16 50.28 -94.55
C PRO A 93 -12.22 49.11 -94.24
N LYS A 94 -12.16 48.70 -92.96
CA LYS A 94 -11.30 47.61 -92.47
C LYS A 94 -12.08 46.30 -92.51
N TYR A 95 -11.66 45.37 -93.36
CA TYR A 95 -12.20 44.01 -93.39
C TYR A 95 -11.61 43.20 -92.23
N VAL A 96 -12.46 42.59 -91.41
CA VAL A 96 -12.05 41.77 -90.25
C VAL A 96 -12.23 40.29 -90.57
N GLY A 97 -13.37 39.91 -91.15
CA GLY A 97 -13.61 38.58 -91.70
C GLY A 97 -13.41 37.43 -90.70
N ASN A 98 -13.70 37.66 -89.42
CA ASN A 98 -13.39 36.71 -88.37
C ASN A 98 -14.51 35.71 -88.08
N GLY A 99 -15.61 35.71 -88.83
CA GLY A 99 -16.79 34.87 -88.57
C GLY A 99 -17.87 35.55 -87.75
N VAL A 100 -17.57 36.67 -87.08
CA VAL A 100 -18.52 37.46 -86.28
C VAL A 100 -18.62 38.88 -86.82
N VAL A 101 -17.48 39.57 -86.94
CA VAL A 101 -17.37 40.90 -87.54
C VAL A 101 -16.86 40.75 -88.96
N ARG A 102 -17.65 41.20 -89.93
CA ARG A 102 -17.29 41.19 -91.36
C ARG A 102 -16.35 42.33 -91.68
N GLN A 103 -16.80 43.54 -91.39
CA GLN A 103 -16.18 44.78 -91.84
C GLN A 103 -16.55 45.92 -90.91
N ILE A 104 -15.61 46.84 -90.70
CA ILE A 104 -15.82 48.08 -89.96
C ILE A 104 -15.56 49.24 -90.91
N GLU A 105 -16.51 50.16 -90.97
CA GLU A 105 -16.48 51.32 -91.85
C GLU A 105 -16.83 52.57 -91.06
N VAL A 106 -16.28 53.72 -91.43
CA VAL A 106 -16.64 55.00 -90.83
C VAL A 106 -17.03 55.98 -91.93
N GLN A 107 -18.23 56.57 -91.83
CA GLN A 107 -18.80 57.45 -92.84
C GLN A 107 -19.23 58.80 -92.24
N PRO A 108 -19.06 59.92 -92.95
CA PRO A 108 -19.62 61.20 -92.53
C PRO A 108 -21.11 61.27 -92.85
N VAL A 109 -21.93 61.61 -91.86
CA VAL A 109 -23.38 61.81 -92.02
C VAL A 109 -23.74 63.23 -91.57
N ARG A 110 -24.59 63.92 -92.33
CA ARG A 110 -25.15 65.23 -91.92
C ARG A 110 -26.59 65.04 -91.48
N LYS A 111 -26.93 65.48 -90.27
CA LYS A 111 -28.30 65.51 -89.76
C LYS A 111 -28.68 66.97 -89.50
N GLY A 112 -29.29 67.61 -90.52
CA GLY A 112 -29.47 69.06 -90.53
C GLY A 112 -28.14 69.80 -90.68
N ALA A 113 -27.87 70.77 -89.81
CA ALA A 113 -26.62 71.54 -89.80
C ALA A 113 -25.46 70.86 -89.04
N VAL A 114 -25.72 69.74 -88.34
CA VAL A 114 -24.72 69.06 -87.49
C VAL A 114 -24.05 67.92 -88.26
N ALA A 115 -22.71 67.93 -88.28
CA ALA A 115 -21.89 66.81 -88.77
C ALA A 115 -21.80 65.71 -87.71
N VAL A 116 -22.00 64.46 -88.14
CA VAL A 116 -21.95 63.26 -87.30
C VAL A 116 -21.04 62.24 -87.99
N GLY A 117 -20.04 61.72 -87.26
CA GLY A 117 -19.24 60.60 -87.72
C GLY A 117 -19.91 59.29 -87.38
N ARG A 118 -20.28 58.49 -88.37
CA ARG A 118 -20.99 57.21 -88.18
C ARG A 118 -20.04 56.04 -88.36
N ILE A 119 -19.80 55.30 -87.28
CA ILE A 119 -19.05 54.04 -87.31
C ILE A 119 -20.06 52.91 -87.56
N ILE A 120 -19.82 52.10 -88.58
CA ILE A 120 -20.66 50.97 -89.01
C ILE A 120 -19.86 49.69 -88.80
N VAL A 121 -20.32 48.85 -87.89
CA VAL A 121 -19.79 47.49 -87.70
C VAL A 121 -20.76 46.52 -88.35
N THR A 122 -20.35 45.93 -89.47
CA THR A 122 -21.14 44.90 -90.16
C THR A 122 -20.79 43.54 -89.61
N PHE A 123 -21.79 42.81 -89.12
CA PHE A 123 -21.61 41.47 -88.59
C PHE A 123 -21.85 40.40 -89.69
N GLU A 124 -21.12 39.28 -89.61
CA GLU A 124 -21.37 38.08 -90.44
C GLU A 124 -22.50 37.23 -89.87
N GLN A 125 -22.64 37.23 -88.55
CA GLN A 125 -23.72 36.57 -87.80
C GLN A 125 -24.17 37.47 -86.66
N ASP A 126 -25.30 37.15 -86.04
CA ASP A 126 -25.77 37.91 -84.89
C ASP A 126 -24.79 37.79 -83.71
N ALA A 127 -24.48 38.91 -83.04
CA ALA A 127 -23.56 38.95 -81.92
C ALA A 127 -23.97 40.01 -80.88
N LEU A 128 -23.72 39.71 -79.62
CA LEU A 128 -23.85 40.66 -78.53
C LEU A 128 -22.72 41.70 -78.61
N PHE A 129 -23.01 42.95 -78.29
CA PHE A 129 -22.01 44.00 -78.26
C PHE A 129 -22.22 44.94 -77.08
N HIS A 130 -21.12 45.57 -76.66
CA HIS A 130 -21.13 46.61 -75.65
C HIS A 130 -20.30 47.79 -76.17
N VAL A 131 -20.88 49.00 -76.15
CA VAL A 131 -20.20 50.22 -76.58
C VAL A 131 -20.06 51.14 -75.39
N ARG A 132 -18.84 51.60 -75.11
CA ARG A 132 -18.56 52.56 -74.04
C ARG A 132 -17.54 53.61 -74.49
N ALA A 133 -17.60 54.78 -73.87
CA ALA A 133 -16.52 55.75 -73.96
C ALA A 133 -15.44 55.40 -72.91
N ASP A 134 -14.17 55.45 -73.31
CA ASP A 134 -13.02 55.37 -72.42
C ASP A 134 -12.08 56.55 -72.72
N GLY A 135 -12.26 57.65 -71.97
CA GLY A 135 -11.59 58.92 -72.20
C GLY A 135 -11.88 59.51 -73.58
N LEU A 136 -10.87 59.52 -74.44
CA LEU A 136 -10.97 60.01 -75.83
C LEU A 136 -11.32 58.90 -76.83
N THR A 137 -11.58 57.68 -76.36
CA THR A 137 -11.82 56.52 -77.21
C THR A 137 -13.24 56.00 -77.07
N ILE A 138 -13.78 55.47 -78.15
CA ILE A 138 -14.97 54.63 -78.15
C ILE A 138 -14.48 53.20 -78.25
N VAL A 139 -14.87 52.37 -77.28
CA VAL A 139 -14.55 50.94 -77.25
C VAL A 139 -15.83 50.16 -77.52
N VAL A 140 -15.86 49.47 -78.66
CA VAL A 140 -16.90 48.51 -79.01
C VAL A 140 -16.36 47.11 -78.78
N VAL A 141 -16.90 46.41 -77.77
CA VAL A 141 -16.58 45.02 -77.50
C VAL A 141 -17.68 44.16 -78.11
N VAL A 142 -17.33 43.35 -79.10
CA VAL A 142 -18.24 42.39 -79.75
C VAL A 142 -17.96 41.01 -79.21
N ASP A 143 -19.00 40.30 -78.76
CA ASP A 143 -18.92 38.92 -78.33
C ASP A 143 -18.54 38.01 -79.50
N GLY A 144 -17.45 37.27 -79.33
CA GLY A 144 -16.89 36.33 -80.29
C GLY A 144 -17.16 34.87 -79.96
N THR A 145 -18.08 34.56 -79.04
CA THR A 145 -18.30 33.18 -78.55
C THR A 145 -18.66 32.21 -79.68
N ASP A 146 -19.38 32.66 -80.71
CA ASP A 146 -19.76 31.83 -81.88
C ASP A 146 -18.78 31.97 -83.06
N ARG A 147 -17.59 32.52 -82.83
CA ARG A 147 -16.61 32.74 -83.89
C ARG A 147 -16.09 31.40 -84.43
N LYS A 148 -16.06 31.26 -85.76
CA LYS A 148 -15.29 30.19 -86.40
C LYS A 148 -13.81 30.48 -86.25
N LEU A 149 -13.21 30.01 -85.15
CA LEU A 149 -11.77 30.02 -84.96
C LEU A 149 -11.11 29.33 -86.16
N ASN A 150 -10.12 29.99 -86.77
CA ASN A 150 -9.37 29.32 -87.82
C ASN A 150 -8.62 28.11 -87.23
N GLN A 151 -8.24 27.16 -88.10
CA GLN A 151 -7.65 25.89 -87.65
C GLN A 151 -6.40 26.08 -86.78
N ALA A 152 -5.62 27.15 -87.03
CA ALA A 152 -4.43 27.50 -86.25
C ALA A 152 -4.76 28.01 -84.83
N GLN A 153 -5.79 28.85 -84.69
CA GLN A 153 -6.23 29.37 -83.40
C GLN A 153 -6.90 28.30 -82.54
N SER A 154 -7.70 27.41 -83.15
CA SER A 154 -8.29 26.26 -82.45
C SER A 154 -7.21 25.34 -81.86
N ALA A 155 -6.11 25.09 -82.60
CA ALA A 155 -4.99 24.29 -82.11
C ALA A 155 -4.25 24.97 -80.94
N GLN A 156 -4.07 26.29 -80.98
CA GLN A 156 -3.44 27.04 -79.88
C GLN A 156 -4.28 27.05 -78.60
N VAL A 157 -5.60 27.22 -78.72
CA VAL A 157 -6.51 27.19 -77.56
C VAL A 157 -6.55 25.79 -76.94
N ALA A 158 -6.59 24.73 -77.75
CA ALA A 158 -6.52 23.35 -77.25
C ALA A 158 -5.19 23.07 -76.52
N ALA A 159 -4.07 23.53 -77.08
CA ALA A 159 -2.75 23.40 -76.45
C ALA A 159 -2.67 24.17 -75.12
N ALA A 160 -3.20 25.40 -75.07
CA ALA A 160 -3.24 26.21 -73.85
C ALA A 160 -4.14 25.58 -72.76
N GLN A 161 -5.29 25.03 -73.13
CA GLN A 161 -6.17 24.31 -72.21
C GLN A 161 -5.48 23.04 -71.66
N GLN A 162 -4.77 22.29 -72.50
CA GLN A 162 -4.04 21.11 -72.05
C GLN A 162 -2.87 21.47 -71.13
N ALA A 163 -2.16 22.56 -71.42
CA ALA A 163 -1.12 23.10 -70.55
C ALA A 163 -1.69 23.54 -69.20
N ALA A 164 -2.84 24.24 -69.19
CA ALA A 164 -3.51 24.68 -67.97
C ALA A 164 -3.98 23.49 -67.10
N LYS A 165 -4.55 22.45 -67.72
CA LYS A 165 -4.93 21.21 -67.00
C LYS A 165 -3.72 20.52 -66.37
N THR A 166 -2.60 20.45 -67.11
CA THR A 166 -1.37 19.86 -66.61
C THR A 166 -0.77 20.68 -65.46
N ALA A 167 -0.81 22.00 -65.55
CA ALA A 167 -0.35 22.90 -64.48
C ALA A 167 -1.22 22.75 -63.21
N ALA A 168 -2.54 22.74 -63.35
CA ALA A 168 -3.47 22.55 -62.24
C ALA A 168 -3.28 21.20 -61.54
N ALA A 169 -3.05 20.12 -62.30
CA ALA A 169 -2.76 18.80 -61.73
C ALA A 169 -1.47 18.78 -60.90
N ARG A 170 -0.42 19.47 -61.38
CA ARG A 170 0.85 19.61 -60.63
C ARG A 170 0.68 20.43 -59.36
N GLU A 171 -0.08 21.52 -59.42
CA GLU A 171 -0.34 22.35 -58.24
C GLU A 171 -1.14 21.58 -57.18
N GLN A 172 -2.11 20.77 -57.60
CA GLN A 172 -2.88 19.92 -56.70
C GLN A 172 -2.01 18.84 -56.05
N GLN A 173 -1.12 18.18 -56.81
CA GLN A 173 -0.13 17.25 -56.25
C GLN A 173 0.77 17.94 -55.21
N LEU A 174 1.25 19.14 -55.49
CA LEU A 174 2.10 19.89 -54.57
C LEU A 174 1.36 20.29 -53.28
N ALA A 175 0.08 20.65 -53.40
CA ALA A 175 -0.76 20.95 -52.25
C ALA A 175 -1.01 19.72 -51.36
N ASP A 176 -1.22 18.55 -51.97
CA ASP A 176 -1.40 17.30 -51.23
C ASP A 176 -0.09 16.83 -50.56
N ASP A 177 1.05 16.98 -51.23
CA ASP A 177 2.37 16.73 -50.63
C ASP A 177 2.66 17.65 -49.43
N LEU A 178 2.30 18.93 -49.53
CA LEU A 178 2.41 19.88 -48.41
C LEU A 178 1.50 19.50 -47.24
N ARG A 179 0.28 19.02 -47.51
CA ARG A 179 -0.62 18.51 -46.45
C ARG A 179 -0.04 17.27 -45.78
N ALA A 180 0.46 16.32 -46.55
CA ALA A 180 1.09 15.11 -46.02
C ALA A 180 2.33 15.44 -45.17
N THR A 181 3.12 16.42 -45.59
CA THR A 181 4.30 16.88 -44.84
C THR A 181 3.89 17.52 -43.51
N ARG A 182 2.89 18.41 -43.50
CA ARG A 182 2.37 19.01 -42.25
C ARG A 182 1.83 17.98 -41.28
N GLN A 183 1.10 16.97 -41.77
CA GLN A 183 0.61 15.89 -40.92
C GLN A 183 1.75 15.09 -40.28
N ARG A 184 2.84 14.83 -41.00
CA ARG A 184 4.03 14.18 -40.45
C ARG A 184 4.73 15.05 -39.40
N GLU A 185 4.84 16.35 -39.65
CA GLU A 185 5.41 17.30 -38.69
C GLU A 185 4.57 17.42 -37.41
N GLU A 186 3.24 17.48 -37.53
CA GLU A 186 2.32 17.49 -36.40
C GLU A 186 2.41 16.19 -35.59
N ALA A 187 2.48 15.04 -36.26
CA ALA A 187 2.67 13.74 -35.60
C ALA A 187 4.03 13.67 -34.88
N ALA A 188 5.11 14.16 -35.49
CA ALA A 188 6.43 14.21 -34.88
C ALA A 188 6.48 15.17 -33.67
N ALA A 189 5.80 16.33 -33.77
CA ALA A 189 5.67 17.28 -32.67
C ALA A 189 4.87 16.70 -31.50
N ALA A 190 3.77 15.99 -31.79
CA ALA A 190 2.98 15.29 -30.78
C ALA A 190 3.80 14.20 -30.09
N ALA A 191 4.55 13.39 -30.84
CA ALA A 191 5.44 12.36 -30.30
C ALA A 191 6.55 12.97 -29.42
N SER A 192 7.14 14.09 -29.83
CA SER A 192 8.15 14.80 -29.02
C SER A 192 7.56 15.34 -27.71
N LYS A 193 6.33 15.85 -27.74
CA LYS A 193 5.64 16.33 -26.53
C LYS A 193 5.35 15.17 -25.56
N GLN A 194 4.92 14.03 -26.07
CA GLN A 194 4.71 12.81 -25.28
C GLN A 194 6.02 12.31 -24.65
N ALA A 195 7.10 12.25 -25.42
CA ALA A 195 8.41 11.86 -24.90
C ALA A 195 8.91 12.81 -23.79
N ALA A 196 8.60 14.11 -23.88
CA ALA A 196 8.92 15.07 -22.83
C ALA A 196 8.12 14.82 -21.54
N THR A 197 6.82 14.54 -21.65
CA THR A 197 5.98 14.21 -20.48
C THR A 197 6.41 12.92 -19.82
N ASP A 198 6.75 11.89 -20.60
CA ASP A 198 7.20 10.59 -20.08
C ASP A 198 8.54 10.75 -19.34
N ARG A 199 9.46 11.57 -19.88
CA ARG A 199 10.73 11.88 -19.21
C ARG A 199 10.53 12.59 -17.88
N ASP A 200 9.57 13.50 -17.80
CA ASP A 200 9.30 14.23 -16.56
C ASP A 200 8.58 13.36 -15.53
N ALA A 201 7.70 12.44 -15.96
CA ALA A 201 7.12 11.41 -15.10
C ALA A 201 8.21 10.48 -14.51
N LEU A 202 9.13 9.98 -15.34
CA LEU A 202 10.24 9.13 -14.88
C LEU A 202 11.16 9.86 -13.88
N LYS A 203 11.37 11.17 -14.04
CA LYS A 203 12.13 11.97 -13.05
C LYS A 203 11.41 12.05 -11.71
N GLN A 204 10.09 12.18 -11.71
CA GLN A 204 9.29 12.21 -10.49
C GLN A 204 9.32 10.85 -9.77
N GLU A 205 9.16 9.75 -10.51
CA GLU A 205 9.29 8.40 -9.95
C GLU A 205 10.68 8.18 -9.33
N LEU A 206 11.74 8.61 -10.03
CA LEU A 206 13.11 8.46 -9.53
C LEU A 206 13.38 9.32 -8.29
N ALA A 207 12.75 10.49 -8.18
CA ALA A 207 12.79 11.30 -6.96
C ALA A 207 12.05 10.63 -5.80
N GLN A 208 10.90 9.99 -6.07
CA GLN A 208 10.12 9.28 -5.07
C GLN A 208 10.87 8.05 -4.54
N VAL A 209 11.45 7.24 -5.42
CA VAL A 209 12.29 6.08 -5.03
C VAL A 209 13.49 6.51 -4.18
N LYS A 210 14.12 7.65 -4.50
CA LYS A 210 15.20 8.20 -3.67
C LYS A 210 14.71 8.59 -2.27
N SER A 211 13.52 9.18 -2.16
CA SER A 211 12.95 9.53 -0.86
C SER A 211 12.61 8.29 -0.02
N ASP A 212 12.11 7.22 -0.65
CA ASP A 212 11.79 5.97 0.01
C ASP A 212 13.05 5.25 0.54
N LEU A 213 14.15 5.30 -0.23
CA LEU A 213 15.44 4.75 0.20
C LEU A 213 15.98 5.48 1.44
N VAL A 214 15.85 6.80 1.50
CA VAL A 214 16.25 7.60 2.69
C VAL A 214 15.38 7.23 3.90
N ALA A 215 14.08 7.03 3.71
CA ALA A 215 13.17 6.58 4.78
C ALA A 215 13.54 5.18 5.28
N GLN A 216 13.89 4.24 4.40
CA GLN A 216 14.35 2.91 4.78
C GLN A 216 15.66 2.94 5.57
N ASP A 217 16.62 3.77 5.17
CA ASP A 217 17.87 3.93 5.92
C ASP A 217 17.63 4.53 7.32
N ALA A 218 16.69 5.46 7.45
CA ALA A 218 16.30 5.98 8.77
C ALA A 218 15.66 4.90 9.65
N LEU A 219 14.82 4.03 9.09
CA LEU A 219 14.24 2.89 9.79
C LEU A 219 15.30 1.86 10.21
N ARG A 220 16.27 1.56 9.33
CA ARG A 220 17.39 0.67 9.66
C ARG A 220 18.25 1.20 10.80
N LYS A 221 18.55 2.50 10.80
CA LYS A 221 19.28 3.15 11.91
C LYS A 221 18.49 3.06 13.22
N ARG A 222 17.17 3.28 13.19
CA ARG A 222 16.30 3.13 14.37
C ARG A 222 16.27 1.70 14.90
N LEU A 223 16.19 0.71 14.02
CA LEU A 223 16.24 -0.71 14.40
C LEU A 223 17.58 -1.07 15.05
N ALA A 224 18.70 -0.65 14.44
CA ALA A 224 20.03 -0.87 15.03
C ALA A 224 20.16 -0.23 16.43
N THR A 225 19.66 1.00 16.61
CA THR A 225 19.65 1.64 17.94
C THR A 225 18.76 0.88 18.93
N ALA A 226 17.60 0.38 18.51
CA ALA A 226 16.70 -0.39 19.37
C ALA A 226 17.32 -1.74 19.79
N GLU A 227 18.01 -2.42 18.87
CA GLU A 227 18.72 -3.67 19.16
C GLU A 227 19.85 -3.46 20.17
N THR A 228 20.66 -2.41 20.01
CA THR A 228 21.72 -2.10 20.99
C THR A 228 21.16 -1.76 22.37
N ALA A 229 20.04 -1.02 22.44
CA ALA A 229 19.36 -0.72 23.69
C ALA A 229 18.80 -1.99 24.37
N ALA A 230 18.22 -2.91 23.58
CA ALA A 230 17.72 -4.18 24.09
C ALA A 230 18.86 -5.08 24.61
N GLN A 231 20.01 -5.13 23.92
CA GLN A 231 21.19 -5.86 24.38
C GLN A 231 21.74 -5.29 25.69
N ALA A 232 21.83 -3.96 25.81
CA ALA A 232 22.27 -3.30 27.03
C ALA A 232 21.32 -3.59 28.22
N ALA A 233 20.00 -3.59 27.97
CA ALA A 233 19.01 -3.96 28.98
C ALA A 233 19.14 -5.43 29.41
N ALA A 234 19.38 -6.35 28.47
CA ALA A 234 19.57 -7.77 28.77
C ALA A 234 20.84 -8.03 29.59
N LEU A 235 21.92 -7.28 29.35
CA LEU A 235 23.15 -7.38 30.14
C LEU A 235 22.92 -6.91 31.58
N LYS A 236 22.26 -5.77 31.78
CA LYS A 236 21.91 -5.28 33.13
C LYS A 236 21.07 -6.29 33.91
N LEU A 237 20.08 -6.91 33.26
CA LEU A 237 19.26 -7.93 33.90
C LEU A 237 20.08 -9.16 34.33
N ARG A 238 21.08 -9.56 33.52
CA ARG A 238 21.99 -10.67 33.88
C ARG A 238 22.91 -10.30 35.04
N GLU A 239 23.41 -9.07 35.10
CA GLU A 239 24.22 -8.58 36.21
C GLU A 239 23.42 -8.58 37.52
N GLU A 240 22.17 -8.11 37.48
CA GLU A 240 21.26 -8.14 38.64
C GLU A 240 20.93 -9.58 39.09
N GLN A 241 20.70 -10.49 38.14
CA GLN A 241 20.47 -11.91 38.44
C GLN A 241 21.70 -12.57 39.06
N ALA A 242 22.89 -12.30 38.52
CA ALA A 242 24.15 -12.82 39.05
C ALA A 242 24.41 -12.29 40.48
N ALA A 243 24.13 -11.02 40.74
CA ALA A 243 24.22 -10.43 42.08
C ALA A 243 23.23 -11.09 43.06
N ALA A 244 21.99 -11.34 42.63
CA ALA A 244 21.00 -12.02 43.46
C ALA A 244 21.40 -13.48 43.79
N ASP A 245 21.98 -14.20 42.82
CA ASP A 245 22.43 -15.56 43.02
C ASP A 245 23.70 -15.64 43.90
N ALA A 246 24.60 -14.66 43.80
CA ALA A 246 25.75 -14.52 44.69
C ALA A 246 25.31 -14.34 46.15
N LEU A 247 24.35 -13.46 46.41
CA LEU A 247 23.77 -13.24 47.75
C LEU A 247 23.12 -14.52 48.30
N ARG A 248 22.39 -15.27 47.47
CA ARG A 248 21.81 -16.56 47.87
C ARG A 248 22.88 -17.58 48.24
N ALA A 249 24.00 -17.60 47.50
CA ALA A 249 25.11 -18.51 47.78
C ALA A 249 25.79 -18.18 49.12
N GLU A 250 26.01 -16.90 49.42
CA GLU A 250 26.55 -16.48 50.72
C GLU A 250 25.63 -16.85 51.88
N PHE A 251 24.33 -16.58 51.74
CA PHE A 251 23.34 -16.96 52.75
C PHE A 251 23.32 -18.48 53.02
N ASN A 252 23.44 -19.29 51.97
CA ASN A 252 23.49 -20.74 52.09
C ASN A 252 24.77 -21.23 52.78
N LYS A 253 25.94 -20.62 52.50
CA LYS A 253 27.20 -20.93 53.19
C LYS A 253 27.10 -20.62 54.68
N GLU A 254 26.55 -19.47 55.03
CA GLU A 254 26.30 -19.06 56.41
C GLU A 254 25.32 -19.97 57.15
N ARG A 255 24.28 -20.46 56.46
CA ARG A 255 23.35 -21.42 57.04
C ARG A 255 24.03 -22.77 57.32
N ALA A 256 24.89 -23.22 56.39
CA ALA A 256 25.64 -24.46 56.55
C ALA A 256 26.67 -24.37 57.69
N SER A 257 27.38 -23.25 57.83
CA SER A 257 28.34 -23.07 58.93
C SER A 257 27.65 -23.08 60.30
N LEU A 258 26.47 -22.46 60.42
CA LEU A 258 25.70 -22.54 61.66
C LEU A 258 25.22 -23.96 61.97
N GLN A 259 24.74 -24.69 60.97
CA GLN A 259 24.30 -26.08 61.17
C GLN A 259 25.45 -26.97 61.66
N ALA A 260 26.67 -26.75 61.16
CA ALA A 260 27.86 -27.45 61.63
C ALA A 260 28.17 -27.16 63.12
N VAL A 261 28.09 -25.90 63.55
CA VAL A 261 28.33 -25.53 64.97
C VAL A 261 27.25 -26.11 65.88
N VAL A 262 25.98 -26.09 65.45
CA VAL A 262 24.88 -26.70 66.21
C VAL A 262 25.07 -28.22 66.35
N ALA A 263 25.48 -28.90 65.28
CA ALA A 263 25.77 -30.34 65.33
C ALA A 263 26.94 -30.66 66.26
N GLN A 264 28.01 -29.86 66.23
CA GLN A 264 29.17 -30.02 67.12
C GLN A 264 28.78 -29.86 68.60
N ARG A 265 27.94 -28.87 68.92
CA ARG A 265 27.41 -28.69 70.27
C ARG A 265 26.62 -29.92 70.74
N GLN A 266 25.74 -30.45 69.90
CA GLN A 266 24.95 -31.64 70.24
C GLN A 266 25.85 -32.86 70.52
N SER A 267 26.93 -33.03 69.77
CA SER A 267 27.89 -34.12 70.03
C SER A 267 28.65 -33.94 71.35
N GLU A 268 29.03 -32.72 71.72
CA GLU A 268 29.72 -32.46 72.99
C GLU A 268 28.76 -32.56 74.19
N GLU A 269 27.52 -32.09 74.07
CA GLU A 269 26.50 -32.27 75.11
C GLU A 269 26.20 -33.77 75.35
N ALA A 270 26.09 -34.57 74.29
CA ALA A 270 25.95 -36.02 74.39
C ALA A 270 27.17 -36.69 75.06
N ARG A 271 28.39 -36.18 74.80
CA ARG A 271 29.62 -36.68 75.43
C ARG A 271 29.66 -36.37 76.92
N VAL A 272 29.24 -35.18 77.34
CA VAL A 272 29.11 -34.82 78.77
C VAL A 272 28.12 -35.76 79.46
N GLU A 273 26.99 -36.07 78.82
CA GLU A 273 25.97 -36.96 79.38
C GLU A 273 26.47 -38.41 79.51
N LEU A 274 27.17 -38.92 78.49
CA LEU A 274 27.80 -40.24 78.53
C LEU A 274 28.85 -40.35 79.64
N LEU A 275 29.69 -39.33 79.82
CA LEU A 275 30.70 -39.29 80.88
C LEU A 275 30.05 -39.25 82.27
N ARG A 276 28.94 -38.52 82.45
CA ARG A 276 28.17 -38.53 83.71
C ARG A 276 27.59 -39.91 84.03
N GLN A 277 27.02 -40.59 83.04
CA GLN A 277 26.51 -41.95 83.21
C GLN A 277 27.64 -42.92 83.60
N ARG A 278 28.79 -42.84 82.92
CA ARG A 278 29.94 -43.71 83.20
C ARG A 278 30.53 -43.48 84.59
N ILE A 279 30.59 -42.23 85.06
CA ILE A 279 30.96 -41.90 86.43
C ILE A 279 29.96 -42.48 87.43
N ALA A 280 28.65 -42.36 87.17
CA ALA A 280 27.60 -42.90 88.04
C ALA A 280 27.62 -44.43 88.13
N ASP A 281 27.95 -45.12 87.04
CA ASP A 281 28.05 -46.58 87.00
C ASP A 281 29.32 -47.10 87.68
N LEU A 282 30.46 -46.43 87.46
CA LEU A 282 31.69 -46.71 88.22
C LEU A 282 31.49 -46.42 89.71
N GLN A 283 30.67 -45.42 90.07
CA GLN A 283 30.32 -45.14 91.46
C GLN A 283 29.53 -46.27 92.15
N LYS A 284 29.02 -47.26 91.43
CA LYS A 284 28.31 -48.42 91.99
C LYS A 284 29.19 -49.66 92.22
N GLN A 285 30.39 -49.74 91.64
CA GLN A 285 31.28 -50.92 91.73
C GLN A 285 32.33 -50.75 92.84
N GLN A 286 32.53 -51.69 93.78
CA GLN A 286 33.48 -51.52 94.91
C GLN A 286 34.90 -52.03 94.56
N GLY A 287 35.96 -51.20 94.77
CA GLY A 287 37.37 -51.62 94.66
C GLY A 287 38.37 -50.45 94.46
N SER A 288 39.64 -50.61 94.85
CA SER A 288 40.65 -49.51 94.82
C SER A 288 41.07 -49.03 93.43
N GLN A 289 40.91 -49.83 92.37
CA GLN A 289 41.15 -49.40 90.98
C GLN A 289 40.11 -48.37 90.48
N ARG A 290 39.00 -48.19 91.21
CA ARG A 290 37.93 -47.25 90.89
C ARG A 290 38.34 -45.80 91.12
N ASP A 291 39.09 -45.54 92.17
CA ASP A 291 39.39 -44.15 92.56
C ASP A 291 40.27 -43.47 91.51
N GLU A 292 41.22 -44.20 90.90
CA GLU A 292 42.00 -43.72 89.77
C GLU A 292 41.14 -43.48 88.52
N GLN A 293 40.25 -44.42 88.18
CA GLN A 293 39.36 -44.28 87.01
C GLN A 293 38.35 -43.14 87.18
N LEU A 294 37.87 -42.90 88.40
CA LEU A 294 36.98 -41.78 88.71
C LEU A 294 37.69 -40.44 88.54
N VAL A 295 38.94 -40.31 89.00
CA VAL A 295 39.73 -39.09 88.81
C VAL A 295 39.98 -38.81 87.32
N VAL A 296 40.29 -39.84 86.52
CA VAL A 296 40.48 -39.69 85.07
C VAL A 296 39.17 -39.26 84.38
N LEU A 297 38.04 -39.90 84.70
CA LEU A 297 36.75 -39.54 84.10
C LEU A 297 36.21 -38.19 84.58
N GLN A 298 36.50 -37.79 85.82
CA GLN A 298 36.19 -36.44 86.31
C GLN A 298 36.99 -35.39 85.56
N ASN A 299 38.28 -35.63 85.33
CA ASN A 299 39.11 -34.75 84.51
C ASN A 299 38.63 -34.69 83.05
N GLU A 300 38.18 -35.80 82.46
CA GLU A 300 37.57 -35.81 81.12
C GLU A 300 36.22 -35.10 81.08
N LEU A 301 35.39 -35.26 82.11
CA LEU A 301 34.11 -34.58 82.23
C LEU A 301 34.30 -33.07 82.36
N ASP A 302 35.28 -32.62 83.13
CA ASP A 302 35.55 -31.20 83.31
C ASP A 302 36.14 -30.59 82.03
N LYS A 303 36.99 -31.32 81.29
CA LYS A 303 37.41 -30.91 79.94
C LYS A 303 36.23 -30.82 78.97
N ALA A 304 35.33 -31.80 78.96
CA ALA A 304 34.15 -31.79 78.08
C ALA A 304 33.15 -30.67 78.46
N LYS A 305 32.99 -30.36 79.75
CA LYS A 305 32.20 -29.20 80.21
C LYS A 305 32.81 -27.88 79.71
N VAL A 306 34.12 -27.70 79.86
CA VAL A 306 34.82 -26.49 79.38
C VAL A 306 34.66 -26.36 77.86
N GLN A 307 34.77 -27.45 77.10
CA GLN A 307 34.57 -27.43 75.65
C GLN A 307 33.11 -27.11 75.27
N ALA A 308 32.12 -27.67 75.97
CA ALA A 308 30.71 -27.35 75.75
C ALA A 308 30.36 -25.90 76.12
N GLU A 309 31.02 -25.35 77.14
CA GLU A 309 30.85 -23.96 77.57
C GLU A 309 31.51 -22.98 76.59
N GLN A 310 32.71 -23.30 76.08
CA GLN A 310 33.36 -22.56 75.00
C GLN A 310 32.49 -22.51 73.73
N LEU A 311 31.89 -23.63 73.32
CA LEU A 311 30.98 -23.67 72.17
C LEU A 311 29.69 -22.87 72.40
N ARG A 312 29.19 -22.80 73.66
CA ARG A 312 28.05 -21.94 74.02
C ARG A 312 28.39 -20.46 73.93
N ASP A 313 29.56 -20.07 74.41
CA ASP A 313 30.03 -18.69 74.34
C ASP A 313 30.33 -18.26 72.90
N GLU A 314 30.88 -19.15 72.06
CA GLU A 314 31.06 -18.91 70.62
C GLU A 314 29.72 -18.75 69.90
N MET A 315 28.73 -19.60 70.18
CA MET A 315 27.38 -19.47 69.63
C MET A 315 26.69 -18.19 70.08
N ARG A 316 26.92 -17.76 71.32
CA ARG A 316 26.38 -16.51 71.86
C ARG A 316 27.04 -15.30 71.19
N ARG A 317 28.36 -15.30 71.02
CA ARG A 317 29.08 -14.24 70.29
C ARG A 317 28.68 -14.22 68.81
N ALA A 318 28.49 -15.38 68.18
CA ALA A 318 28.04 -15.49 66.80
C ALA A 318 26.58 -15.00 66.63
N SER A 319 25.70 -15.27 67.60
CA SER A 319 24.31 -14.79 67.57
C SER A 319 24.21 -13.29 67.85
N GLU A 320 25.01 -12.76 68.78
CA GLU A 320 25.11 -11.32 69.07
C GLU A 320 25.72 -10.56 67.86
N SER A 321 26.76 -11.12 67.23
CA SER A 321 27.32 -10.57 65.99
C SER A 321 26.31 -10.58 64.84
N ARG A 322 25.50 -11.65 64.71
CA ARG A 322 24.42 -11.72 63.73
C ARG A 322 23.29 -10.75 64.01
N GLN A 323 22.87 -10.60 65.26
CA GLN A 323 21.85 -9.61 65.62
C GLN A 323 22.33 -8.20 65.32
N LYS A 324 23.62 -7.92 65.56
CA LYS A 324 24.23 -6.64 65.20
C LYS A 324 24.30 -6.43 63.67
N ALA A 325 24.76 -7.43 62.92
CA ALA A 325 24.80 -7.37 61.46
C ALA A 325 23.39 -7.25 60.84
N GLN A 326 22.41 -8.00 61.35
CA GLN A 326 21.01 -7.88 60.94
C GLN A 326 20.40 -6.54 61.34
N ALA A 327 20.77 -5.96 62.49
CA ALA A 327 20.33 -4.62 62.88
C ALA A 327 20.93 -3.54 61.97
N GLU A 328 22.19 -3.69 61.57
CA GLU A 328 22.87 -2.80 60.61
C GLU A 328 22.31 -2.95 59.19
N GLU A 329 22.00 -4.17 58.75
CA GLU A 329 21.37 -4.45 57.45
C GLU A 329 19.92 -3.95 57.42
N VAL A 330 19.16 -4.14 58.49
CA VAL A 330 17.81 -3.56 58.64
C VAL A 330 17.90 -2.03 58.72
N ALA A 331 18.92 -1.45 59.34
CA ALA A 331 19.13 0.00 59.33
C ALA A 331 19.51 0.52 57.93
N HIS A 332 20.34 -0.20 57.19
CA HIS A 332 20.70 0.11 55.82
C HIS A 332 19.49 -0.02 54.89
N LEU A 333 18.72 -1.11 54.98
CA LEU A 333 17.49 -1.32 54.23
C LEU A 333 16.43 -0.29 54.60
N LYS A 334 16.30 0.10 55.88
CA LYS A 334 15.45 1.21 56.29
C LYS A 334 15.89 2.54 55.69
N LYS A 335 17.18 2.80 55.57
CA LYS A 335 17.71 4.00 54.90
C LYS A 335 17.43 3.99 53.40
N VAL A 336 17.69 2.87 52.72
CA VAL A 336 17.38 2.71 51.28
C VAL A 336 15.88 2.81 51.01
N LEU A 337 15.05 2.25 51.90
CA LEU A 337 13.59 2.39 51.83
C LEU A 337 13.15 3.82 52.14
N ALA A 338 13.77 4.52 53.10
CA ALA A 338 13.49 5.93 53.39
C ALA A 338 13.89 6.86 52.23
N ASP A 339 15.01 6.58 51.56
CA ASP A 339 15.46 7.33 50.38
C ASP A 339 14.53 7.07 49.17
N LYS A 340 14.06 5.82 49.00
CA LYS A 340 13.02 5.46 48.01
C LYS A 340 11.66 6.05 48.37
N ASP A 341 11.29 6.08 49.63
CA ASP A 341 10.04 6.69 50.11
C ASP A 341 10.09 8.22 49.98
N ALA A 342 11.26 8.85 50.13
CA ALA A 342 11.43 10.27 49.84
C ALA A 342 11.31 10.57 48.33
N GLN A 343 11.86 9.70 47.46
CA GLN A 343 11.64 9.78 46.00
C GLN A 343 10.17 9.55 45.61
N LEU A 344 9.50 8.59 46.26
CA LEU A 344 8.09 8.30 46.02
C LEU A 344 7.17 9.37 46.61
N GLN A 345 7.50 9.98 47.75
CA GLN A 345 6.74 11.10 48.32
C GLN A 345 6.90 12.39 47.52
N ALA A 346 8.07 12.62 46.89
CA ALA A 346 8.25 13.69 45.92
C ALA A 346 7.39 13.49 44.65
N SER A 347 7.18 12.22 44.23
CA SER A 347 6.27 11.87 43.13
C SER A 347 4.79 11.97 43.55
N ARG A 348 4.45 11.51 44.76
CA ARG A 348 3.07 11.44 45.28
C ARG A 348 2.50 12.79 45.68
N LYS A 349 3.31 13.77 46.13
CA LYS A 349 2.81 15.13 46.39
C LYS A 349 2.19 15.82 45.16
N ASN A 350 2.56 15.39 43.95
CA ASN A 350 1.96 15.88 42.70
C ASN A 350 0.65 15.15 42.34
N ASP A 351 0.44 13.93 42.84
CA ASP A 351 -0.72 13.09 42.51
C ASP A 351 -1.79 13.09 43.63
N ASP A 352 -1.40 13.32 44.89
CA ASP A 352 -2.28 13.26 46.07
C ASP A 352 -3.23 14.46 46.23
N GLN A 353 -2.98 15.58 45.53
CA GLN A 353 -3.96 16.69 45.47
C GLN A 353 -5.17 16.35 44.59
N ALA A 354 -5.07 15.37 43.69
CA ALA A 354 -6.17 14.94 42.82
C ALA A 354 -7.02 13.80 43.42
N ALA A 355 -6.46 12.98 44.31
CA ALA A 355 -7.13 11.77 44.82
C ALA A 355 -7.97 11.98 46.10
N GLN A 356 -7.68 12.98 46.93
CA GLN A 356 -8.36 13.20 48.22
C GLN A 356 -9.84 13.60 48.09
N ALA A 357 -10.29 14.03 46.91
CA ALA A 357 -11.70 14.36 46.67
C ALA A 357 -12.59 13.12 46.43
N GLN A 358 -12.04 12.00 45.96
CA GLN A 358 -12.82 10.81 45.60
C GLN A 358 -12.92 9.78 46.73
N GLN A 359 -12.01 9.82 47.70
CA GLN A 359 -11.89 8.78 48.73
C GLN A 359 -13.01 8.84 49.79
N ARG A 360 -13.62 10.01 50.02
CA ARG A 360 -14.71 10.15 51.01
C ARG A 360 -16.05 9.58 50.55
N GLN A 361 -16.21 9.28 49.26
CA GLN A 361 -17.48 8.81 48.70
C GLN A 361 -17.54 7.28 48.56
N LEU A 362 -16.38 6.60 48.54
CA LEU A 362 -16.27 5.14 48.31
C LEU A 362 -16.26 4.30 49.61
N GLU A 363 -15.96 4.89 50.76
CA GLU A 363 -15.94 4.16 52.04
C GLU A 363 -17.35 3.77 52.54
N ALA A 364 -18.39 4.51 52.13
CA ALA A 364 -19.78 4.24 52.52
C ALA A 364 -20.40 3.03 51.78
N ASP A 365 -20.02 2.79 50.53
CA ASP A 365 -20.63 1.73 49.69
C ASP A 365 -19.95 0.36 49.85
N LEU A 366 -18.70 0.33 50.36
CA LEU A 366 -17.87 -0.88 50.45
C LEU A 366 -18.22 -1.86 51.58
N GLN A 367 -18.96 -1.43 52.61
CA GLN A 367 -19.38 -2.35 53.69
C GLN A 367 -20.59 -3.21 53.30
N ALA A 368 -21.46 -2.73 52.40
CA ALA A 368 -22.64 -3.47 51.96
C ALA A 368 -22.34 -4.52 50.86
N ALA A 369 -21.28 -4.33 50.07
CA ALA A 369 -20.94 -5.20 48.93
C ALA A 369 -20.03 -6.40 49.29
N ARG A 370 -19.27 -6.35 50.40
CA ARG A 370 -18.24 -7.35 50.76
C ARG A 370 -18.74 -8.77 50.98
N VAL A 371 -20.01 -8.96 51.34
CA VAL A 371 -20.55 -10.31 51.61
C VAL A 371 -21.07 -11.01 50.35
N ARG A 372 -21.31 -10.28 49.25
CA ARG A 372 -21.85 -10.86 47.99
C ARG A 372 -20.84 -10.95 46.84
N LEU A 373 -19.68 -10.30 46.94
CA LEU A 373 -18.67 -10.19 45.88
C LEU A 373 -17.64 -11.33 45.85
N ASN A 374 -17.32 -11.93 47.00
CA ASN A 374 -16.23 -12.90 47.12
C ASN A 374 -16.48 -14.21 46.32
N ASP A 375 -17.74 -14.58 46.13
CA ASP A 375 -18.13 -15.77 45.35
C ASP A 375 -18.22 -15.49 43.84
N THR A 376 -18.30 -14.22 43.42
CA THR A 376 -18.43 -13.83 42.00
C THR A 376 -17.12 -13.32 41.38
N GLU A 377 -16.20 -12.77 42.17
CA GLU A 377 -14.87 -12.32 41.71
C GLU A 377 -13.97 -13.47 41.22
N MET A 378 -13.96 -14.62 41.89
CA MET A 378 -13.17 -15.77 41.42
C MET A 378 -13.66 -16.34 40.08
N ALA A 379 -14.94 -16.14 39.74
CA ALA A 379 -15.51 -16.54 38.46
C ALA A 379 -15.25 -15.48 37.37
N PHE A 380 -15.31 -14.19 37.72
CA PHE A 380 -15.07 -13.08 36.80
C PHE A 380 -13.60 -12.94 36.40
N ASP A 381 -12.64 -13.12 37.31
CA ASP A 381 -11.20 -13.04 36.98
C ASP A 381 -10.74 -14.17 36.05
N ARG A 382 -11.35 -15.36 36.16
CA ARG A 382 -11.12 -16.47 35.22
C ARG A 382 -11.70 -16.16 33.84
N ALA A 383 -12.88 -15.53 33.77
CA ALA A 383 -13.48 -15.10 32.52
C ALA A 383 -12.70 -13.96 31.85
N LYS A 384 -12.22 -12.98 32.62
CA LYS A 384 -11.45 -11.84 32.12
C LYS A 384 -10.08 -12.24 31.59
N LYS A 385 -9.44 -13.23 32.23
CA LYS A 385 -8.19 -13.83 31.73
C LYS A 385 -8.42 -14.63 30.44
N ALA A 386 -9.51 -15.39 30.36
CA ALA A 386 -9.89 -16.10 29.13
C ALA A 386 -10.23 -15.14 27.98
N ASP A 387 -10.87 -14.00 28.25
CA ASP A 387 -11.17 -13.00 27.22
C ASP A 387 -9.94 -12.17 26.81
N ALA A 388 -9.00 -11.90 27.72
CA ALA A 388 -7.71 -11.29 27.37
C ALA A 388 -6.85 -12.24 26.50
N GLU A 389 -6.87 -13.55 26.79
CA GLU A 389 -6.22 -14.57 25.96
C GLU A 389 -6.90 -14.71 24.59
N ARG A 390 -8.23 -14.61 24.52
CA ARG A 390 -8.98 -14.55 23.25
C ARG A 390 -8.65 -13.30 22.43
N GLN A 391 -8.58 -12.12 23.05
CA GLN A 391 -8.21 -10.88 22.35
C GLN A 391 -6.77 -10.90 21.85
N MET A 392 -5.85 -11.49 22.61
CA MET A 392 -4.47 -11.71 22.17
C MET A 392 -4.37 -12.73 21.02
N ALA A 393 -5.19 -13.79 21.05
CA ALA A 393 -5.27 -14.76 19.96
C ALA A 393 -5.91 -14.15 18.70
N GLU A 394 -6.96 -13.34 18.85
CA GLU A 394 -7.63 -12.63 17.77
C GLU A 394 -6.72 -11.56 17.15
N GLY A 395 -5.95 -10.83 17.98
CA GLY A 395 -4.92 -9.90 17.51
C GLY A 395 -3.80 -10.58 16.74
N LYS A 396 -3.34 -11.76 17.20
CA LYS A 396 -2.35 -12.57 16.47
C LYS A 396 -2.91 -13.13 15.16
N TRP A 397 -4.17 -13.55 15.14
CA TRP A 397 -4.84 -14.03 13.94
C TRP A 397 -5.02 -12.90 12.91
N LYS A 398 -5.51 -11.72 13.31
CA LYS A 398 -5.60 -10.54 12.43
C LYS A 398 -4.24 -10.08 11.93
N ALA A 399 -3.19 -10.14 12.75
CA ALA A 399 -1.83 -9.85 12.31
C ALA A 399 -1.30 -10.88 11.29
N ALA A 400 -1.64 -12.16 11.45
CA ALA A 400 -1.31 -13.19 10.48
C ALA A 400 -2.10 -13.02 9.17
N GLU A 401 -3.39 -12.68 9.25
CA GLU A 401 -4.24 -12.39 8.10
C GLU A 401 -3.77 -11.15 7.32
N ALA A 402 -3.34 -10.09 8.02
CA ALA A 402 -2.75 -8.92 7.40
C ALA A 402 -1.45 -9.25 6.65
N ARG A 403 -0.58 -10.10 7.23
CA ARG A 403 0.64 -10.59 6.56
C ARG A 403 0.31 -11.46 5.34
N TYR A 404 -0.73 -12.27 5.42
CA TYR A 404 -1.22 -13.07 4.29
C TYR A 404 -1.70 -12.16 3.15
N GLN A 405 -2.55 -11.16 3.45
CA GLN A 405 -3.00 -10.20 2.43
C GLN A 405 -1.87 -9.37 1.83
N GLU A 406 -0.86 -8.99 2.63
CA GLU A 406 0.32 -8.30 2.13
C GLU A 406 1.13 -9.19 1.17
N SER A 407 1.23 -10.50 1.47
CA SER A 407 1.88 -11.46 0.58
C SER A 407 1.11 -11.68 -0.73
N GLU A 408 -0.23 -11.72 -0.69
CA GLU A 408 -1.08 -11.78 -1.91
C GLU A 408 -0.93 -10.52 -2.75
N ARG A 409 -0.89 -9.33 -2.13
CA ARG A 409 -0.66 -8.07 -2.87
C ARG A 409 0.70 -8.06 -3.55
N LYS A 410 1.75 -8.57 -2.90
CA LYS A 410 3.09 -8.70 -3.49
C LYS A 410 3.10 -9.69 -4.65
N LEU A 411 2.39 -10.82 -4.52
CA LEU A 411 2.23 -11.80 -5.61
C LEU A 411 1.47 -11.19 -6.80
N ALA A 412 0.38 -10.47 -6.54
CA ALA A 412 -0.39 -9.78 -7.58
C ALA A 412 0.43 -8.69 -8.28
N GLN A 413 1.24 -7.92 -7.53
CA GLN A 413 2.18 -6.95 -8.10
C GLN A 413 3.24 -7.63 -8.97
N SER A 414 3.82 -8.76 -8.54
CA SER A 414 4.80 -9.46 -9.36
C SER A 414 4.18 -10.04 -10.64
N GLN A 415 2.95 -10.56 -10.56
CA GLN A 415 2.20 -11.03 -11.73
C GLN A 415 1.88 -9.89 -12.72
N ALA A 416 1.50 -8.71 -12.22
CA ALA A 416 1.27 -7.54 -13.06
C ALA A 416 2.56 -7.04 -13.76
N GLN A 417 3.69 -7.06 -13.05
CA GLN A 417 5.00 -6.75 -13.64
C GLN A 417 5.37 -7.76 -14.75
N LEU A 418 5.11 -9.05 -14.53
CA LEU A 418 5.39 -10.10 -15.51
C LEU A 418 4.51 -9.95 -16.77
N ALA A 419 3.23 -9.60 -16.60
CA ALA A 419 2.34 -9.29 -17.72
C ALA A 419 2.80 -8.05 -18.53
N THR A 420 3.34 -7.04 -17.86
CA THR A 420 3.87 -5.83 -18.51
C THR A 420 5.09 -6.16 -19.36
N VAL A 421 6.04 -6.93 -18.82
CA VAL A 421 7.23 -7.40 -19.56
C VAL A 421 6.85 -8.28 -20.75
N GLN A 422 5.83 -9.14 -20.61
CA GLN A 422 5.33 -9.95 -21.73
C GLN A 422 4.73 -9.10 -22.85
N LYS A 423 4.00 -8.03 -22.49
CA LYS A 423 3.45 -7.08 -23.47
C LYS A 423 4.56 -6.32 -24.20
N GLU A 424 5.54 -5.79 -23.47
CA GLU A 424 6.70 -5.11 -24.06
C GLU A 424 7.49 -6.02 -25.01
N LYS A 425 7.67 -7.29 -24.64
CA LYS A 425 8.28 -8.30 -25.51
C LYS A 425 7.50 -8.48 -26.82
N ALA A 426 6.17 -8.58 -26.74
CA ALA A 426 5.32 -8.72 -27.93
C ALA A 426 5.37 -7.49 -28.85
N ASP A 427 5.41 -6.28 -28.28
CA ASP A 427 5.52 -5.04 -29.05
C ASP A 427 6.90 -4.91 -29.72
N LEU A 428 7.98 -5.27 -29.02
CA LEU A 428 9.33 -5.35 -29.61
C LEU A 428 9.43 -6.38 -30.75
N GLU A 429 8.73 -7.52 -30.64
CA GLU A 429 8.67 -8.52 -31.72
C GLU A 429 7.93 -7.98 -32.96
N LYS A 430 6.85 -7.21 -32.77
CA LYS A 430 6.16 -6.53 -33.88
C LYS A 430 7.04 -5.49 -34.56
N GLU A 431 7.74 -4.66 -33.79
CA GLU A 431 8.66 -3.66 -34.33
C GLU A 431 9.77 -4.33 -35.14
N ARG A 432 10.35 -5.43 -34.65
CA ARG A 432 11.32 -6.23 -35.41
C ARG A 432 10.76 -6.76 -36.72
N ALA A 433 9.54 -7.30 -36.72
CA ALA A 433 8.90 -7.80 -37.95
C ALA A 433 8.74 -6.67 -38.98
N THR A 434 8.32 -5.47 -38.54
CA THR A 434 8.20 -4.31 -39.44
C THR A 434 9.56 -3.79 -39.94
N ALA A 435 10.59 -3.80 -39.10
CA ALA A 435 11.95 -3.42 -39.51
C ALA A 435 12.54 -4.42 -40.52
N ALA A 436 12.29 -5.73 -40.32
CA ALA A 436 12.70 -6.77 -41.27
C ALA A 436 12.03 -6.60 -42.63
N ALA A 437 10.72 -6.36 -42.67
CA ALA A 437 9.98 -6.11 -43.91
C ALA A 437 10.49 -4.87 -44.67
N ARG A 438 10.81 -3.78 -43.94
CA ARG A 438 11.43 -2.59 -44.54
C ARG A 438 12.82 -2.90 -45.13
N ALA A 439 13.62 -3.72 -44.45
CA ALA A 439 14.95 -4.11 -44.94
C ALA A 439 14.85 -4.96 -46.22
N GLU A 440 13.92 -5.91 -46.29
CA GLU A 440 13.65 -6.68 -47.52
C GLU A 440 13.21 -5.78 -48.68
N GLN A 441 12.32 -4.81 -48.41
CA GLN A 441 11.89 -3.85 -49.42
C GLN A 441 13.06 -3.02 -49.97
N VAL A 442 13.96 -2.55 -49.09
CA VAL A 442 15.17 -1.82 -49.49
C VAL A 442 16.09 -2.70 -50.32
N GLN A 443 16.32 -3.96 -49.94
CA GLN A 443 17.12 -4.90 -50.73
C GLN A 443 16.52 -5.14 -52.12
N ARG A 444 15.21 -5.30 -52.22
CA ARG A 444 14.52 -5.47 -53.51
C ARG A 444 14.70 -4.24 -54.41
N LEU A 445 14.50 -3.04 -53.85
CA LEU A 445 14.69 -1.78 -54.59
C LEU A 445 16.14 -1.57 -55.04
N LEU A 446 17.12 -1.97 -54.21
CA LEU A 446 18.54 -1.94 -54.59
C LEU A 446 18.81 -2.91 -55.75
N GLY A 447 18.31 -4.14 -55.69
CA GLY A 447 18.43 -5.11 -56.78
C GLY A 447 17.82 -4.59 -58.09
N GLU A 448 16.61 -4.03 -58.05
CA GLU A 448 15.96 -3.43 -59.22
C GLU A 448 16.77 -2.26 -59.80
N ARG A 449 17.34 -1.39 -58.94
CA ARG A 449 18.21 -0.29 -59.35
C ARG A 449 19.50 -0.77 -60.00
N GLU A 450 20.10 -1.86 -59.49
CA GLU A 450 21.29 -2.46 -60.09
C GLU A 450 20.99 -3.00 -61.49
N THR A 451 19.89 -3.74 -61.67
CA THR A 451 19.47 -4.22 -62.99
C THR A 451 19.17 -3.06 -63.95
N GLN A 452 18.54 -1.99 -63.47
CA GLN A 452 18.31 -0.79 -64.29
C GLN A 452 19.61 -0.13 -64.74
N LEU A 453 20.62 -0.07 -63.87
CA LEU A 453 21.92 0.51 -64.21
C LEU A 453 22.70 -0.36 -65.17
N GLU A 454 22.64 -1.67 -65.03
CA GLU A 454 23.25 -2.62 -65.96
C GLU A 454 22.62 -2.47 -67.36
N ASN A 455 21.28 -2.39 -67.42
CA ASN A 455 20.55 -2.12 -68.67
C ASN A 455 20.92 -0.75 -69.28
N LEU A 456 21.06 0.29 -68.45
CA LEU A 456 21.49 1.61 -68.89
C LEU A 456 22.93 1.61 -69.40
N GLN A 457 23.85 0.90 -68.74
CA GLN A 457 25.23 0.75 -69.20
C GLN A 457 25.29 0.08 -70.56
N VAL A 458 24.52 -1.00 -70.77
CA VAL A 458 24.41 -1.66 -72.08
C VAL A 458 23.83 -0.71 -73.13
N ALA A 459 22.75 0.00 -72.81
CA ALA A 459 22.13 0.96 -73.73
C ALA A 459 23.09 2.12 -74.09
N LEU A 460 23.89 2.58 -73.13
CA LEU A 460 24.86 3.64 -73.33
C LEU A 460 26.05 3.18 -74.16
N LYS A 461 26.56 1.96 -73.92
CA LYS A 461 27.59 1.35 -74.76
C LYS A 461 27.13 1.22 -76.21
N ASN A 462 25.88 0.80 -76.42
CA ASN A 462 25.28 0.73 -77.76
C ASN A 462 25.10 2.12 -78.40
N ARG A 463 24.84 3.16 -77.59
CA ARG A 463 24.72 4.53 -78.08
C ARG A 463 26.07 5.16 -78.38
N GLU A 464 27.11 4.86 -77.59
CA GLU A 464 28.48 5.27 -77.86
C GLU A 464 29.00 4.66 -79.16
N THR A 465 28.74 3.37 -79.41
CA THR A 465 29.11 2.75 -80.69
C THR A 465 28.35 3.37 -81.87
N ALA A 466 27.05 3.67 -81.71
CA ALA A 466 26.27 4.37 -82.73
C ALA A 466 26.82 5.78 -83.01
N LEU A 467 27.08 6.59 -81.97
CA LEU A 467 27.64 7.94 -82.09
C LEU A 467 29.05 7.92 -82.69
N ALA A 468 29.87 6.92 -82.36
CA ALA A 468 31.20 6.75 -82.96
C ALA A 468 31.10 6.47 -84.47
N SER A 469 30.12 5.65 -84.88
CA SER A 469 29.79 5.41 -86.28
C SER A 469 29.32 6.70 -86.98
N GLU A 470 28.40 7.46 -86.38
CA GLU A 470 27.90 8.73 -86.93
C GLU A 470 29.02 9.77 -87.06
N LEU A 471 29.91 9.87 -86.05
CA LEU A 471 31.07 10.74 -86.08
C LEU A 471 32.02 10.37 -87.24
N ALA A 472 32.26 9.07 -87.45
CA ALA A 472 33.10 8.60 -88.55
C ALA A 472 32.48 8.96 -89.91
N GLN A 473 31.16 8.79 -90.06
CA GLN A 473 30.43 9.19 -91.28
C GLN A 473 30.46 10.71 -91.50
N ALA A 474 30.26 11.51 -90.45
CA ALA A 474 30.32 12.97 -90.52
C ALA A 474 31.71 13.46 -90.95
N LYS A 475 32.78 12.89 -90.36
CA LYS A 475 34.17 13.16 -90.76
C LYS A 475 34.42 12.79 -92.23
N ALA A 476 33.92 11.63 -92.68
CA ALA A 476 34.08 11.23 -94.07
C ALA A 476 33.39 12.20 -95.04
N LYS A 477 32.16 12.65 -94.72
CA LYS A 477 31.42 13.65 -95.51
C LYS A 477 32.11 15.01 -95.52
N GLU A 478 32.59 15.48 -94.37
CA GLU A 478 33.37 16.72 -94.26
C GLU A 478 34.60 16.70 -95.18
N LEU A 479 35.35 15.60 -95.14
CA LEU A 479 36.57 15.40 -95.93
C LEU A 479 36.27 15.28 -97.43
N GLN A 480 35.13 14.70 -97.80
CA GLN A 480 34.66 14.61 -99.19
C GLN A 480 34.19 15.97 -99.73
N ALA A 481 33.39 16.71 -98.96
CA ALA A 481 32.94 18.06 -99.32
C ALA A 481 34.11 19.04 -99.45
N ALA A 482 35.11 18.94 -98.56
CA ALA A 482 36.34 19.71 -98.63
C ALA A 482 37.13 19.42 -99.91
N LYS A 483 37.24 18.14 -100.31
CA LYS A 483 37.89 17.75 -101.58
C LYS A 483 37.16 18.27 -102.83
N LEU A 484 35.84 18.40 -102.77
CA LEU A 484 35.00 18.90 -103.87
C LEU A 484 34.87 20.44 -103.90
N GLY A 485 35.49 21.16 -102.95
CA GLY A 485 35.41 22.63 -102.88
C GLY A 485 34.06 23.18 -102.37
N GLN A 486 33.18 22.32 -101.85
CA GLN A 486 31.85 22.69 -101.37
C GLN A 486 31.92 23.18 -99.91
N GLN A 487 32.33 24.44 -99.71
CA GLN A 487 32.52 25.03 -98.37
C GLN A 487 31.26 25.00 -97.49
N ALA A 488 30.07 25.19 -98.10
CA ALA A 488 28.81 25.17 -97.36
C ALA A 488 28.55 23.79 -96.72
N GLU A 489 28.71 22.71 -97.49
CA GLU A 489 28.53 21.33 -97.01
C GLU A 489 29.59 20.93 -95.98
N ALA A 490 30.85 21.36 -96.17
CA ALA A 490 31.90 21.13 -95.19
C ALA A 490 31.58 21.81 -93.83
N SER A 491 31.02 23.03 -93.84
CA SER A 491 30.63 23.72 -92.59
C SER A 491 29.47 23.02 -91.87
N VAL A 492 28.49 22.48 -92.63
CA VAL A 492 27.37 21.72 -92.06
C VAL A 492 27.86 20.41 -91.45
N ALA A 493 28.78 19.70 -92.11
CA ALA A 493 29.37 18.47 -91.59
C ALA A 493 30.24 18.73 -90.35
N ALA A 494 31.03 19.81 -90.33
CA ALA A 494 31.82 20.22 -89.17
C ALA A 494 30.93 20.57 -87.96
N LYS A 495 29.80 21.27 -88.20
CA LYS A 495 28.82 21.56 -87.15
C LYS A 495 28.16 20.29 -86.60
N ALA A 496 27.76 19.37 -87.47
CA ALA A 496 27.21 18.07 -87.05
C ALA A 496 28.22 17.26 -86.21
N ARG A 497 29.50 17.26 -86.60
CA ARG A 497 30.58 16.64 -85.81
C ARG A 497 30.70 17.27 -84.42
N ALA A 498 30.73 18.60 -84.34
CA ALA A 498 30.82 19.32 -83.07
C ALA A 498 29.62 19.03 -82.15
N GLU A 499 28.41 18.94 -82.71
CA GLU A 499 27.20 18.55 -81.96
C GLU A 499 27.28 17.11 -81.44
N ILE A 500 27.80 16.16 -82.24
CA ILE A 500 28.00 14.77 -81.82
C ILE A 500 29.06 14.67 -80.71
N GLU A 501 30.19 15.38 -80.82
CA GLU A 501 31.24 15.41 -79.80
C GLU A 501 30.74 16.03 -78.48
N ALA A 502 29.97 17.12 -78.54
CA ALA A 502 29.35 17.73 -77.38
C ALA A 502 28.38 16.74 -76.67
N ARG A 503 27.60 15.99 -77.46
CA ARG A 503 26.68 14.97 -76.94
C ARG A 503 27.40 13.80 -76.27
N GLN A 504 28.55 13.37 -76.81
CA GLN A 504 29.39 12.35 -76.18
C GLN A 504 29.95 12.81 -74.82
N VAL A 505 30.42 14.06 -74.74
CA VAL A 505 30.90 14.64 -73.47
C VAL A 505 29.79 14.68 -72.43
N GLN A 506 28.60 15.14 -72.81
CA GLN A 506 27.45 15.20 -71.90
C GLN A 506 27.05 13.81 -71.38
N LEU A 507 26.97 12.80 -72.26
CA LEU A 507 26.65 11.42 -71.86
C LEU A 507 27.67 10.84 -70.88
N ARG A 508 28.97 11.10 -71.07
CA ARG A 508 30.01 10.66 -70.13
C ARG A 508 29.90 11.33 -68.77
N GLN A 509 29.55 12.62 -68.72
CA GLN A 509 29.32 13.33 -67.47
C GLN A 509 28.11 12.78 -66.72
N GLU A 510 27.00 12.52 -67.41
CA GLU A 510 25.79 11.92 -66.82
C GLU A 510 26.06 10.51 -66.28
N LEU A 511 26.87 9.72 -66.99
CA LEU A 511 27.33 8.40 -66.54
C LEU A 511 28.16 8.50 -65.27
N GLY A 512 29.19 9.35 -65.24
CA GLY A 512 30.03 9.52 -64.06
C GLY A 512 29.23 9.97 -62.83
N ALA A 513 28.26 10.88 -63.02
CA ALA A 513 27.38 11.32 -61.93
C ALA A 513 26.49 10.19 -61.40
N ARG A 514 25.92 9.36 -62.29
CA ARG A 514 25.08 8.21 -61.89
C ARG A 514 25.88 7.12 -61.21
N GLU A 515 27.08 6.83 -61.69
CA GLU A 515 27.98 5.83 -61.11
C GLU A 515 28.43 6.24 -59.70
N THR A 516 28.74 7.54 -59.51
CA THR A 516 29.03 8.12 -58.19
C THR A 516 27.82 8.00 -57.24
N ALA A 517 26.61 8.28 -57.74
CA ALA A 517 25.38 8.13 -56.95
C ALA A 517 25.11 6.68 -56.54
N LEU A 518 25.41 5.70 -57.43
CA LEU A 518 25.29 4.28 -57.10
C LEU A 518 26.30 3.88 -56.01
N GLN A 519 27.56 4.31 -56.12
CA GLN A 519 28.57 4.03 -55.11
C GLN A 519 28.18 4.60 -53.74
N ALA A 520 27.62 5.82 -53.70
CA ALA A 520 27.09 6.41 -52.48
C ALA A 520 25.94 5.56 -51.88
N ALA A 521 24.99 5.11 -52.72
CA ALA A 521 23.88 4.25 -52.29
C ALA A 521 24.37 2.89 -51.75
N ARG A 522 25.39 2.29 -52.37
CA ARG A 522 26.03 1.05 -51.88
C ARG A 522 26.70 1.26 -50.52
N ALA A 523 27.46 2.35 -50.37
CA ALA A 523 28.09 2.67 -49.10
C ALA A 523 27.06 2.92 -47.98
N GLU A 524 25.92 3.54 -48.30
CA GLU A 524 24.81 3.72 -47.36
C GLU A 524 24.13 2.39 -47.00
N ALA A 525 23.89 1.51 -47.98
CA ALA A 525 23.37 0.17 -47.75
C ALA A 525 24.28 -0.67 -46.83
N ASP A 526 25.60 -0.62 -47.05
CA ASP A 526 26.59 -1.29 -46.20
C ASP A 526 26.60 -0.74 -44.76
N ARG A 527 26.48 0.58 -44.60
CA ARG A 527 26.35 1.21 -43.26
C ARG A 527 25.07 0.72 -42.56
N ASN A 528 23.96 0.67 -43.28
CA ASN A 528 22.69 0.18 -42.74
C ASN A 528 22.75 -1.32 -42.37
N ALA A 529 23.43 -2.14 -43.18
CA ALA A 529 23.65 -3.56 -42.86
C ALA A 529 24.52 -3.76 -41.60
N LYS A 530 25.57 -2.95 -41.43
CA LYS A 530 26.40 -2.92 -40.21
C LYS A 530 25.62 -2.44 -38.99
N ALA A 531 24.79 -1.42 -39.14
CA ALA A 531 23.92 -0.93 -38.07
C ALA A 531 22.91 -2.01 -37.64
N LYS A 532 22.30 -2.72 -38.61
CA LYS A 532 21.38 -3.83 -38.34
C LYS A 532 22.06 -4.95 -37.54
N THR A 533 23.23 -5.41 -37.98
CA THR A 533 23.98 -6.46 -37.28
C THR A 533 24.40 -6.04 -35.87
N SER A 534 24.80 -4.78 -35.66
CA SER A 534 25.07 -4.24 -34.32
C SER A 534 23.82 -4.25 -33.43
N ALA A 535 22.67 -3.83 -33.97
CA ALA A 535 21.39 -3.84 -33.24
C ALA A 535 20.93 -5.25 -32.88
N GLU A 536 21.14 -6.22 -33.78
CA GLU A 536 20.85 -7.65 -33.52
C GLU A 536 21.73 -8.20 -32.39
N GLN A 537 23.03 -7.89 -32.39
CA GLN A 537 23.94 -8.28 -31.31
C GLN A 537 23.57 -7.66 -29.96
N GLU A 538 23.22 -6.38 -29.93
CA GLU A 538 22.80 -5.69 -28.72
C GLU A 538 21.50 -6.28 -28.16
N ALA A 539 20.55 -6.58 -29.04
CA ALA A 539 19.30 -7.17 -28.62
C ALA A 539 19.43 -8.64 -28.18
N GLU A 540 20.40 -9.39 -28.72
CA GLU A 540 20.75 -10.72 -28.20
C GLU A 540 21.41 -10.63 -26.80
N LYS A 541 22.26 -9.64 -26.56
CA LYS A 541 22.78 -9.35 -25.20
C LYS A 541 21.64 -9.02 -24.23
N LEU A 542 20.68 -8.19 -24.64
CA LEU A 542 19.52 -7.87 -23.80
C LEU A 542 18.69 -9.12 -23.47
N ARG A 543 18.50 -10.04 -24.43
CA ARG A 543 17.83 -11.33 -24.18
C ARG A 543 18.57 -12.17 -23.14
N GLN A 544 19.89 -12.25 -23.21
CA GLN A 544 20.69 -12.94 -22.20
C GLN A 544 20.54 -12.31 -20.81
N VAL A 545 20.51 -10.98 -20.71
CA VAL A 545 20.29 -10.26 -19.45
C VAL A 545 18.89 -10.54 -18.88
N VAL A 546 17.85 -10.53 -19.73
CA VAL A 546 16.48 -10.86 -19.30
C VAL A 546 16.41 -12.30 -18.81
N ALA A 547 16.97 -13.27 -19.54
CA ALA A 547 17.01 -14.67 -19.13
C ALA A 547 17.76 -14.88 -17.80
N GLN A 548 18.88 -14.17 -17.58
CA GLN A 548 19.60 -14.20 -16.31
C GLN A 548 18.76 -13.64 -15.15
N ARG A 549 18.00 -12.56 -15.39
CA ARG A 549 17.10 -11.98 -14.38
C ARG A 549 15.92 -12.92 -14.05
N GLU A 550 15.31 -13.53 -15.06
CA GLU A 550 14.25 -14.52 -14.88
C GLU A 550 14.75 -15.72 -14.06
N ALA A 551 15.95 -16.23 -14.35
CA ALA A 551 16.57 -17.30 -13.57
C ALA A 551 16.85 -16.87 -12.11
N ALA A 552 17.31 -15.64 -11.88
CA ALA A 552 17.54 -15.12 -10.54
C ALA A 552 16.23 -14.96 -9.74
N LEU A 553 15.14 -14.51 -10.38
CA LEU A 553 13.82 -14.41 -9.79
C LEU A 553 13.26 -15.78 -9.44
N ALA A 554 13.42 -16.78 -10.32
CA ALA A 554 13.02 -18.16 -10.05
C ALA A 554 13.76 -18.75 -8.84
N GLN A 555 15.07 -18.48 -8.72
CA GLN A 555 15.86 -18.90 -7.55
C GLN A 555 15.41 -18.22 -6.25
N LEU A 556 15.06 -16.93 -6.31
CA LEU A 556 14.52 -16.20 -5.16
C LEU A 556 13.18 -16.78 -4.71
N ALA A 557 12.26 -17.06 -5.65
CA ALA A 557 10.98 -17.70 -5.36
C ALA A 557 11.15 -19.09 -4.71
N ALA A 558 12.04 -19.92 -5.27
CA ALA A 558 12.34 -21.23 -4.68
C ALA A 558 12.90 -21.13 -3.23
N ARG A 559 13.71 -20.10 -2.95
CA ARG A 559 14.23 -19.84 -1.60
C ARG A 559 13.15 -19.36 -0.64
N SER A 560 12.22 -18.50 -1.08
CA SER A 560 11.10 -18.05 -0.25
C SER A 560 10.14 -19.19 0.08
N ASP A 561 9.87 -20.07 -0.88
CA ASP A 561 8.99 -21.23 -0.68
C ASP A 561 9.61 -22.21 0.31
N ALA A 562 10.91 -22.52 0.16
CA ALA A 562 11.64 -23.36 1.10
C ALA A 562 11.69 -22.77 2.52
N ALA A 563 11.86 -21.44 2.65
CA ALA A 563 11.83 -20.76 3.95
C ALA A 563 10.43 -20.83 4.59
N SER A 564 9.38 -20.63 3.80
CA SER A 564 7.99 -20.69 4.26
C SER A 564 7.60 -22.11 4.70
N GLN A 565 8.01 -23.13 3.94
CA GLN A 565 7.82 -24.54 4.31
C GLN A 565 8.54 -24.89 5.62
N ARG A 566 9.78 -24.42 5.82
CA ARG A 566 10.51 -24.60 7.09
C ARG A 566 9.80 -23.93 8.26
N GLN A 567 9.29 -22.72 8.09
CA GLN A 567 8.52 -22.02 9.13
C GLN A 567 7.22 -22.74 9.47
N MET A 568 6.51 -23.28 8.46
CA MET A 568 5.30 -24.09 8.70
C MET A 568 5.61 -25.40 9.42
N ALA A 569 6.68 -26.10 9.04
CA ALA A 569 7.13 -27.32 9.73
C ALA A 569 7.53 -27.03 11.18
N GLU A 570 8.26 -25.93 11.44
CA GLU A 570 8.62 -25.53 12.80
C GLU A 570 7.38 -25.15 13.63
N ALA A 571 6.41 -24.47 13.03
CA ALA A 571 5.14 -24.15 13.69
C ALA A 571 4.33 -25.41 14.03
N GLN A 572 4.27 -26.38 13.12
CA GLN A 572 3.64 -27.68 13.36
C GLN A 572 4.33 -28.43 14.50
N ALA A 573 5.67 -28.49 14.51
CA ALA A 573 6.43 -29.10 15.60
C ALA A 573 6.17 -28.42 16.96
N LYS A 574 6.05 -27.10 17.00
CA LYS A 574 5.68 -26.36 18.22
C LYS A 574 4.26 -26.68 18.70
N VAL A 575 3.30 -26.80 17.78
CA VAL A 575 1.92 -27.19 18.11
C VAL A 575 1.87 -28.61 18.66
N GLU A 576 2.61 -29.55 18.07
CA GLU A 576 2.70 -30.92 18.56
C GLU A 576 3.34 -30.99 19.95
N ALA A 577 4.45 -30.27 20.17
CA ALA A 577 5.08 -30.18 21.49
C ALA A 577 4.13 -29.60 22.55
N ALA A 578 3.37 -28.55 22.20
CA ALA A 578 2.37 -27.97 23.09
C ALA A 578 1.23 -28.95 23.42
N ARG A 579 0.78 -29.75 22.43
CA ARG A 579 -0.22 -30.81 22.65
C ARG A 579 0.30 -31.88 23.60
N GLN A 580 1.55 -32.32 23.44
CA GLN A 580 2.17 -33.29 24.34
C GLN A 580 2.29 -32.76 25.77
N GLN A 581 2.69 -31.49 25.95
CA GLN A 581 2.70 -30.85 27.27
C GLN A 581 1.31 -30.80 27.91
N LEU A 582 0.29 -30.41 27.13
CA LEU A 582 -1.08 -30.34 27.64
C LEU A 582 -1.58 -31.73 28.07
N GLN A 583 -1.27 -32.76 27.29
CA GLN A 583 -1.63 -34.14 27.60
C GLN A 583 -0.92 -34.64 28.86
N ALA A 584 0.35 -34.28 29.07
CA ALA A 584 1.07 -34.58 30.31
C ALA A 584 0.43 -33.88 31.52
N GLN A 585 0.06 -32.60 31.39
CA GLN A 585 -0.63 -31.86 32.46
C GLN A 585 -2.01 -32.45 32.79
N VAL A 586 -2.77 -32.90 31.78
CA VAL A 586 -4.04 -33.60 32.01
C VAL A 586 -3.80 -34.89 32.79
N GLY A 587 -2.79 -35.68 32.40
CA GLY A 587 -2.42 -36.90 33.13
C GLY A 587 -2.01 -36.64 34.59
N GLU A 588 -1.27 -35.56 34.86
CA GLU A 588 -0.93 -35.14 36.23
C GLU A 588 -2.16 -34.73 37.04
N ARG A 589 -3.10 -33.99 36.44
CA ARG A 589 -4.36 -33.61 37.11
C ARG A 589 -5.23 -34.82 37.40
N ASP A 590 -5.32 -35.77 36.49
CA ASP A 590 -6.05 -37.01 36.70
C ASP A 590 -5.43 -37.84 37.84
N ALA A 591 -4.10 -37.90 37.91
CA ALA A 591 -3.40 -38.53 39.03
C ALA A 591 -3.68 -37.84 40.38
N GLN A 592 -3.69 -36.50 40.40
CA GLN A 592 -4.04 -35.71 41.59
C GLN A 592 -5.50 -35.93 42.02
N LEU A 593 -6.44 -35.96 41.05
CA LEU A 593 -7.84 -36.25 41.31
C LEU A 593 -8.02 -37.66 41.87
N ALA A 594 -7.32 -38.65 41.32
CA ALA A 594 -7.34 -40.02 41.85
C ALA A 594 -6.77 -40.08 43.28
N GLN A 595 -5.72 -39.31 43.58
CA GLN A 595 -5.15 -39.24 44.93
C GLN A 595 -6.12 -38.57 45.92
N LEU A 596 -6.76 -37.47 45.53
CA LEU A 596 -7.78 -36.80 46.32
C LEU A 596 -8.96 -37.74 46.58
N GLN A 597 -9.42 -38.47 45.56
CA GLN A 597 -10.52 -39.42 45.69
C GLN A 597 -10.17 -40.55 46.67
N ARG A 598 -8.95 -41.09 46.63
CA ARG A 598 -8.47 -42.06 47.63
C ARG A 598 -8.44 -41.47 49.05
N LYS A 599 -7.97 -40.23 49.19
CA LYS A 599 -7.93 -39.54 50.50
C LYS A 599 -9.33 -39.34 51.06
N VAL A 600 -10.27 -38.88 50.24
CA VAL A 600 -11.69 -38.74 50.62
C VAL A 600 -12.30 -40.09 51.02
N GLN A 601 -11.99 -41.18 50.31
CA GLN A 601 -12.44 -42.52 50.68
C GLN A 601 -11.84 -42.99 52.03
N GLN A 602 -10.56 -42.70 52.27
CA GLN A 602 -9.92 -42.98 53.56
C GLN A 602 -10.54 -42.18 54.71
N ASP A 603 -10.76 -40.89 54.50
CA ASP A 603 -11.36 -40.01 55.50
C ASP A 603 -12.82 -40.41 55.79
N LEU A 604 -13.59 -40.77 54.75
CA LEU A 604 -14.93 -41.35 54.92
C LEU A 604 -14.89 -42.68 55.70
N GLY A 605 -13.86 -43.51 55.48
CA GLY A 605 -13.63 -44.72 56.25
C GLY A 605 -13.41 -44.44 57.73
N LYS A 606 -12.58 -43.43 58.06
CA LYS A 606 -12.34 -42.99 59.45
C LYS A 606 -13.60 -42.42 60.09
N VAL A 607 -14.33 -41.55 59.39
CA VAL A 607 -15.58 -40.99 59.90
C VAL A 607 -16.61 -42.08 60.20
N LYS A 608 -16.69 -43.14 59.37
CA LYS A 608 -17.54 -44.30 59.67
C LYS A 608 -17.09 -45.03 60.93
N GLN A 609 -15.78 -45.27 61.10
CA GLN A 609 -15.24 -45.88 62.31
C GLN A 609 -15.52 -45.05 63.56
N ASP A 610 -15.34 -43.72 63.48
CA ASP A 610 -15.62 -42.80 64.56
C ASP A 610 -17.12 -42.78 64.89
N LEU A 611 -17.98 -42.80 63.86
CA LEU A 611 -19.43 -42.88 64.03
C LEU A 611 -19.84 -44.18 64.72
N ASP A 612 -19.28 -45.32 64.31
CA ASP A 612 -19.53 -46.62 64.93
C ASP A 612 -19.06 -46.62 66.40
N ALA A 613 -17.90 -46.01 66.68
CA ALA A 613 -17.39 -45.85 68.04
C ALA A 613 -18.31 -44.98 68.91
N VAL A 614 -18.82 -43.87 68.36
CA VAL A 614 -19.79 -43.01 69.06
C VAL A 614 -21.12 -43.74 69.29
N GLN A 615 -21.60 -44.53 68.31
CA GLN A 615 -22.79 -45.36 68.49
C GLN A 615 -22.60 -46.42 69.58
N GLN A 616 -21.44 -47.06 69.65
CA GLN A 616 -21.09 -47.99 70.73
C GLN A 616 -21.03 -47.29 72.09
N GLN A 617 -20.44 -46.09 72.16
CA GLN A 617 -20.43 -45.28 73.38
C GLN A 617 -21.84 -44.88 73.82
N LEU A 618 -22.69 -44.51 72.87
CA LEU A 618 -24.10 -44.18 73.13
C LEU A 618 -24.86 -45.40 73.64
N ALA A 619 -24.71 -46.57 73.01
CA ALA A 619 -25.31 -47.81 73.47
C ALA A 619 -24.82 -48.20 74.88
N ALA A 620 -23.52 -48.03 75.16
CA ALA A 620 -22.96 -48.25 76.49
C ALA A 620 -23.50 -47.25 77.53
N ALA A 621 -23.68 -45.98 77.15
CA ALA A 621 -24.28 -44.97 78.02
C ALA A 621 -25.76 -45.26 78.29
N GLN A 622 -26.51 -45.70 77.29
CA GLN A 622 -27.91 -46.14 77.44
C GLN A 622 -28.02 -47.37 78.35
N ALA A 623 -27.12 -48.34 78.20
CA ALA A 623 -27.07 -49.50 79.08
C ALA A 623 -26.76 -49.11 80.54
N ARG A 624 -25.84 -48.16 80.76
CA ARG A 624 -25.56 -47.59 82.10
C ARG A 624 -26.77 -46.85 82.66
N ALA A 625 -27.46 -46.06 81.84
CA ALA A 625 -28.67 -45.36 82.25
C ALA A 625 -29.77 -46.35 82.66
N ALA A 626 -29.98 -47.42 81.89
CA ALA A 626 -30.91 -48.49 82.23
C ALA A 626 -30.53 -49.23 83.53
N GLY A 627 -29.23 -49.46 83.75
CA GLY A 627 -28.72 -50.02 85.01
C GLY A 627 -29.02 -49.10 86.20
N LEU A 628 -28.79 -47.80 86.06
CA LEU A 628 -29.11 -46.81 87.09
C LEU A 628 -30.62 -46.72 87.38
N GLU A 629 -31.48 -46.90 86.37
CA GLU A 629 -32.93 -47.00 86.61
C GLU A 629 -33.32 -48.28 87.37
N GLN A 630 -32.67 -49.41 87.09
CA GLN A 630 -32.86 -50.64 87.86
C GLN A 630 -32.39 -50.47 89.31
N ASP A 631 -31.25 -49.83 89.53
CA ASP A 631 -30.74 -49.50 90.87
C ASP A 631 -31.71 -48.58 91.60
N LYS A 632 -32.22 -47.54 90.92
CA LYS A 632 -33.24 -46.64 91.48
C LYS A 632 -34.51 -47.39 91.86
N ALA A 633 -35.02 -48.27 90.99
CA ALA A 633 -36.19 -49.09 91.28
C ALA A 633 -35.95 -50.05 92.46
N THR A 634 -34.73 -50.56 92.60
CA THR A 634 -34.31 -51.41 93.72
C THR A 634 -34.28 -50.60 95.02
N LEU A 635 -33.66 -49.41 95.00
CA LEU A 635 -33.65 -48.49 96.15
C LEU A 635 -35.07 -48.03 96.54
N GLU A 636 -35.96 -47.82 95.58
CA GLU A 636 -37.36 -47.49 95.87
C GLU A 636 -38.12 -48.66 96.52
N ARG A 637 -37.85 -49.90 96.09
CA ARG A 637 -38.37 -51.11 96.78
C ARG A 637 -37.80 -51.27 98.17
N GLU A 638 -36.49 -51.03 98.36
CA GLU A 638 -35.85 -51.07 99.67
C GLU A 638 -36.39 -50.00 100.60
N ARG A 639 -36.62 -48.78 100.08
CA ARG A 639 -37.27 -47.70 100.81
C ARG A 639 -38.71 -48.06 101.17
N GLY A 640 -39.46 -48.65 100.24
CA GLY A 640 -40.80 -49.18 100.47
C GLY A 640 -40.82 -50.24 101.57
N ALA A 641 -39.87 -51.17 101.55
CA ALA A 641 -39.70 -52.21 102.56
C ALA A 641 -39.30 -51.61 103.93
N ALA A 642 -38.44 -50.59 103.94
CA ALA A 642 -38.07 -49.87 105.16
C ALA A 642 -39.28 -49.12 105.76
N THR A 643 -40.10 -48.46 104.94
CA THR A 643 -41.35 -47.85 105.41
C THR A 643 -42.35 -48.89 105.91
N ALA A 644 -42.46 -50.06 105.26
CA ALA A 644 -43.31 -51.14 105.73
C ALA A 644 -42.83 -51.71 107.08
N ARG A 645 -41.51 -51.84 107.28
CA ARG A 645 -40.92 -52.22 108.57
C ARG A 645 -41.19 -51.17 109.64
N ALA A 646 -41.07 -49.88 109.32
CA ALA A 646 -41.40 -48.80 110.23
C ALA A 646 -42.88 -48.81 110.64
N ALA A 647 -43.79 -49.04 109.69
CA ALA A 647 -45.22 -49.20 109.95
C ALA A 647 -45.53 -50.45 110.80
N GLY A 648 -44.82 -51.56 110.55
CA GLY A 648 -44.91 -52.77 111.38
C GLY A 648 -44.46 -52.51 112.83
N LEU A 649 -43.37 -51.78 113.02
CA LEU A 649 -42.89 -51.38 114.35
C LEU A 649 -43.87 -50.43 115.05
N GLU A 650 -44.57 -49.56 114.32
CA GLU A 650 -45.66 -48.76 114.89
C GLU A 650 -46.86 -49.61 115.30
N GLN A 651 -47.24 -50.62 114.51
CA GLN A 651 -48.29 -51.57 114.88
C GLN A 651 -47.90 -52.38 116.13
N ASP A 652 -46.65 -52.82 116.22
CA ASP A 652 -46.12 -53.54 117.38
C ASP A 652 -46.09 -52.64 118.62
N LYS A 653 -45.73 -51.36 118.46
CA LYS A 653 -45.81 -50.36 119.54
C LYS A 653 -47.25 -50.14 119.99
N ALA A 654 -48.20 -50.00 119.07
CA ALA A 654 -49.62 -49.86 119.39
C ALA A 654 -50.19 -51.12 120.07
N LYS A 655 -49.71 -52.30 119.67
CA LYS A 655 -50.06 -53.57 120.31
C LYS A 655 -49.51 -53.67 121.73
N LEU A 656 -48.26 -53.28 121.95
CA LEU A 656 -47.65 -53.19 123.29
C LEU A 656 -48.36 -52.17 124.18
N GLU A 657 -48.81 -51.04 123.64
CA GLU A 657 -49.61 -50.05 124.39
C GLU A 657 -50.99 -50.59 124.77
N ARG A 658 -51.64 -51.37 123.89
CA ARG A 658 -52.88 -52.09 124.24
C ARG A 658 -52.64 -53.15 125.32
N GLU A 659 -51.57 -53.94 125.20
CA GLU A 659 -51.20 -54.95 126.20
C GLU A 659 -50.87 -54.31 127.55
N ARG A 660 -50.19 -53.15 127.54
CA ARG A 660 -49.95 -52.35 128.74
C ARG A 660 -51.26 -51.84 129.34
N GLY A 661 -52.19 -51.37 128.51
CA GLY A 661 -53.55 -51.00 128.90
C GLY A 661 -54.31 -52.14 129.59
N VAL A 662 -54.23 -53.36 129.02
CA VAL A 662 -54.82 -54.58 129.58
C VAL A 662 -54.14 -54.97 130.90
N ALA A 663 -52.83 -54.80 131.03
CA ALA A 663 -52.10 -55.05 132.27
C ALA A 663 -52.50 -54.06 133.38
N THR A 664 -52.66 -52.77 133.07
CA THR A 664 -53.19 -51.77 134.02
C THR A 664 -54.66 -52.04 134.40
N ALA A 665 -55.49 -52.51 133.47
CA ALA A 665 -56.87 -52.89 133.76
C ALA A 665 -56.95 -54.14 134.67
N ARG A 666 -56.04 -55.12 134.48
CA ARG A 666 -55.91 -56.28 135.39
C ARG A 666 -55.40 -55.89 136.78
N ALA A 667 -54.48 -54.92 136.87
CA ALA A 667 -54.01 -54.40 138.16
C ALA A 667 -55.14 -53.69 138.92
N ALA A 668 -55.99 -52.92 138.24
CA ALA A 668 -57.19 -52.31 138.84
C ALA A 668 -58.26 -53.33 139.25
N GLY A 669 -58.44 -54.41 138.47
CA GLY A 669 -59.32 -55.53 138.84
C GLY A 669 -58.86 -56.28 140.09
N LEU A 670 -57.55 -56.47 140.26
CA LEU A 670 -56.98 -57.11 141.45
C LEU A 670 -57.10 -56.23 142.72
N GLU A 671 -57.12 -54.90 142.59
CA GLU A 671 -57.45 -54.01 143.73
C GLU A 671 -58.94 -54.09 144.11
N GLN A 672 -59.84 -54.19 143.13
CA GLN A 672 -61.27 -54.42 143.39
C GLN A 672 -61.52 -55.77 144.08
N ASP A 673 -60.86 -56.83 143.65
CA ASP A 673 -60.99 -58.16 144.27
C ASP A 673 -60.39 -58.19 145.69
N LYS A 674 -59.33 -57.42 145.95
CA LYS A 674 -58.76 -57.24 147.29
C LYS A 674 -59.70 -56.48 148.23
N ALA A 675 -60.36 -55.43 147.75
CA ALA A 675 -61.39 -54.71 148.51
C ALA A 675 -62.62 -55.58 148.81
N LYS A 676 -63.00 -56.46 147.88
CA LYS A 676 -64.11 -57.40 148.04
C LYS A 676 -63.80 -58.50 149.08
N LEU A 677 -62.57 -59.00 149.10
CA LEU A 677 -62.09 -59.97 150.11
C LEU A 677 -61.96 -59.37 151.51
N GLU A 678 -61.63 -58.09 151.66
CA GLU A 678 -61.66 -57.42 152.97
C GLU A 678 -63.10 -57.20 153.47
N LEU A 679 -64.04 -56.90 152.56
CA LEU A 679 -65.47 -56.82 152.89
C LEU A 679 -66.03 -58.17 153.36
N GLU A 680 -65.63 -59.27 152.73
CA GLU A 680 -66.01 -60.64 153.13
C GLU A 680 -65.34 -61.08 154.44
N ARG A 681 -64.12 -60.61 154.74
CA ARG A 681 -63.48 -60.84 156.05
C ARG A 681 -64.19 -60.13 157.20
N VAL A 682 -64.65 -58.89 156.99
CA VAL A 682 -65.46 -58.17 158.00
C VAL A 682 -66.84 -58.83 158.18
N ALA A 683 -67.46 -59.31 157.10
CA ALA A 683 -68.72 -60.05 157.16
C ALA A 683 -68.58 -61.43 157.84
N ALA A 684 -67.44 -62.10 157.70
CA ALA A 684 -67.14 -63.37 158.38
C ALA A 684 -66.83 -63.17 159.88
N ALA A 685 -66.18 -62.07 160.26
CA ALA A 685 -65.95 -61.71 161.66
C ALA A 685 -67.27 -61.38 162.40
N ALA A 686 -68.20 -60.67 161.75
CA ALA A 686 -69.53 -60.39 162.31
C ALA A 686 -70.40 -61.66 162.48
N ARG A 687 -70.26 -62.66 161.59
CA ARG A 687 -70.95 -63.96 161.72
C ARG A 687 -70.34 -64.86 162.80
N ALA A 688 -69.05 -64.69 163.12
CA ALA A 688 -68.39 -65.41 164.22
C ALA A 688 -68.77 -64.86 165.60
N GLU A 689 -69.00 -63.55 165.74
CA GLU A 689 -69.56 -62.94 166.97
C GLU A 689 -71.03 -63.35 167.20
N GLN A 690 -71.84 -63.44 166.14
CA GLN A 690 -73.25 -63.82 166.25
C GLN A 690 -73.44 -65.30 166.68
N VAL A 691 -72.49 -66.18 166.36
CA VAL A 691 -72.48 -67.58 166.79
C VAL A 691 -71.92 -67.75 168.22
N GLN A 692 -71.03 -66.87 168.69
CA GLN A 692 -70.61 -66.85 170.10
C GLN A 692 -71.64 -66.24 171.05
N GLN A 693 -72.52 -65.35 170.57
CA GLN A 693 -73.64 -64.81 171.36
C GLN A 693 -74.75 -65.87 171.57
N LEU A 694 -75.07 -66.66 170.53
CA LEU A 694 -76.12 -67.70 170.60
C LEU A 694 -75.71 -69.00 171.33
N LEU A 695 -74.44 -69.16 171.68
CA LEU A 695 -73.96 -70.26 172.53
C LEU A 695 -73.83 -69.86 174.03
N LYS A 696 -74.06 -68.58 174.37
CA LYS A 696 -74.13 -68.08 175.75
C LYS A 696 -75.57 -68.00 176.31
N ASP A 697 -76.57 -68.03 175.44
CA ASP A 697 -78.00 -68.10 175.76
C ASP A 697 -78.54 -69.38 175.07
N ARG A 698 -78.62 -70.56 175.70
CA ARG A 698 -79.51 -70.91 176.80
C ARG A 698 -80.96 -70.50 176.58
#